data_AF-Q3SKK1-F1
#
_entry.id   AF-Q3SKK1-F1
#
_cell.length_a   1.000
_cell.length_b   1.000
_cell.length_c   1.000
_cell.angle_alpha   90.00
_cell.angle_beta   90.00
_cell.angle_gamma   90.00
#
_symmetry.space_group_name_H-M   'P 1'
#
loop_
_entity.id
_entity.type
_entity.pdbx_description
1 polymer ?
#
loop_
_entity_poly.entity_id
_entity_poly.type
_entity_poly.pdbx_seq_one_letter_code
_entity_poly.pdbx_strand_id
1 'polypeptide(L)'
;MPEAEELIIDAARHAGTAVHGFWRRRHAPPPTPTVFLRDVRTRLEMLIDAVLGCELPVRAAQAAAPMPLLRRLFTRGGRKTAAAGPLPATDGTAVFLPPSLPVSPPASAAFTDDYCLLALLQALHHLRGSAGEIARLESDLARDLYLIAEAAAVDHRLRRLMPGWSQALDALYVRMDRALAQRRLRDALEADVAARYRNFLRGRAGAETLHANPAAALDWANAQARALRLRVPARRYVAWLGDLVVGRLLPPEGAPRARVRASSKAAAAADARAGARTASLVRRPRVRDGRDEDDAKPGVSMVQTSEPHPHAEDPFGLNRPEDQEPEDDLGGAAESLAEMEEARLVHSPGAAREAFEASDPPPRLESAADTALPPCAFSYPEWDCRTSRYRENAVALFSHPAKPGGAKWVADALQRNAGLLAQIRRRLGAIRPDRTILRGQTAGDEIDLDAVVAARGERRAGATGDARFYRSRRPAPRTLALVLLVDASASTDAWVTRKDRVIDIEKEAALLAAAGLETLRTRFAVLAFSGEGPAGVQIREIKRFDETWDASAQRRLAGLEPDRYTRLGAALRHANALLAACAADHRLLLLLSDGRPNDCDRYASRYGIEDARQALTEARLKRISPYCFTVDRAGGSYLPTIFGSEGYTVVQHPQQLPVAFINWLRRAARVCMR
;
A
#
# COMPACT_ATOMS: atom_id res chain seq x y z
N MET A 1 42.01 -13.58 69.80
CA MET A 1 40.81 -13.37 68.98
C MET A 1 41.17 -12.27 68.01
N PRO A 2 41.12 -12.49 66.68
CA PRO A 2 41.49 -11.42 65.77
C PRO A 2 40.54 -10.24 65.98
N GLU A 3 41.10 -9.05 66.11
CA GLU A 3 40.33 -7.83 66.32
C GLU A 3 39.37 -7.64 65.14
N ALA A 4 38.17 -7.12 65.40
CA ALA A 4 37.09 -7.06 64.41
C ALA A 4 37.51 -6.37 63.09
N GLU A 5 38.52 -5.51 63.15
CA GLU A 5 39.11 -4.81 62.00
C GLU A 5 39.84 -5.75 61.04
N GLU A 6 40.58 -6.75 61.54
CA GLU A 6 41.29 -7.71 60.69
C GLU A 6 40.32 -8.61 59.92
N LEU A 7 39.21 -9.01 60.56
CA LEU A 7 38.15 -9.79 59.91
C LEU A 7 37.44 -8.99 58.80
N ILE A 8 37.27 -7.68 58.98
CA ILE A 8 36.66 -6.81 57.98
C ILE A 8 37.59 -6.61 56.78
N ILE A 9 38.90 -6.43 57.03
CA ILE A 9 39.90 -6.28 55.96
C ILE A 9 40.04 -7.58 55.15
N ASP A 10 40.03 -8.73 55.82
CA ASP A 10 40.16 -10.02 55.15
C ASP A 10 38.88 -10.40 54.36
N ALA A 11 37.70 -10.07 54.91
CA ALA A 11 36.43 -10.16 54.18
C ALA A 11 36.39 -9.23 52.96
N ALA A 12 36.91 -8.00 53.08
CA ALA A 12 37.00 -7.06 51.96
C ALA A 12 37.98 -7.54 50.88
N ARG A 13 39.09 -8.18 51.27
CA ARG A 13 40.07 -8.76 50.35
C ARG A 13 39.51 -9.99 49.60
N HIS A 14 38.75 -10.83 50.29
CA HIS A 14 38.05 -11.96 49.66
C HIS A 14 36.88 -11.52 48.78
N ALA A 15 36.13 -10.49 49.19
CA ALA A 15 35.12 -9.87 48.34
C ALA A 15 35.77 -9.24 47.09
N GLY A 16 36.89 -8.53 47.24
CA GLY A 16 37.64 -7.94 46.13
C GLY A 16 38.15 -8.98 45.13
N THR A 17 38.69 -10.10 45.60
CA THR A 17 39.14 -11.20 44.73
C THR A 17 37.98 -11.95 44.07
N ALA A 18 36.85 -12.14 44.78
CA ALA A 18 35.64 -12.72 44.21
C ALA A 18 35.02 -11.82 43.13
N VAL A 19 34.94 -10.51 43.38
CA VAL A 19 34.48 -9.50 42.43
C VAL A 19 35.43 -9.42 41.23
N HIS A 20 36.76 -9.42 41.44
CA HIS A 20 37.73 -9.38 40.35
C HIS A 20 37.70 -10.66 39.50
N GLY A 21 37.50 -11.83 40.12
CA GLY A 21 37.31 -13.11 39.41
C GLY A 21 35.96 -13.21 38.69
N PHE A 22 34.92 -12.56 39.19
CA PHE A 22 33.62 -12.44 38.51
C PHE A 22 33.69 -11.44 37.35
N TRP A 23 34.44 -10.35 37.52
CA TRP A 23 34.73 -9.35 36.50
C TRP A 23 35.54 -9.98 35.37
N ARG A 24 36.64 -10.70 35.63
CA ARG A 24 37.40 -11.42 34.58
C ARG A 24 36.60 -12.51 33.86
N ARG A 25 35.65 -13.16 34.53
CA ARG A 25 34.74 -14.13 33.90
C ARG A 25 33.67 -13.47 33.02
N ARG A 26 33.42 -12.17 33.21
CA ARG A 26 32.50 -11.35 32.39
C ARG A 26 33.20 -10.42 31.41
N HIS A 27 34.50 -10.17 31.56
CA HIS A 27 35.27 -9.40 30.60
C HIS A 27 35.47 -10.21 29.32
N ALA A 28 34.97 -9.65 28.22
CA ALA A 28 35.18 -10.16 26.89
C ALA A 28 36.67 -10.37 26.63
N PRO A 29 37.06 -11.41 25.87
CA PRO A 29 38.44 -11.56 25.39
C PRO A 29 38.92 -10.25 24.71
N PRO A 30 40.24 -9.99 24.66
CA PRO A 30 40.77 -8.80 23.99
C PRO A 30 40.17 -8.66 22.59
N PRO A 31 39.87 -7.42 22.14
CA PRO A 31 39.17 -7.21 20.88
C PRO A 31 39.96 -7.88 19.76
N THR A 32 39.37 -8.92 19.18
CA THR A 32 39.92 -9.56 17.99
C THR A 32 39.95 -8.47 16.90
N PRO A 33 41.04 -8.32 16.14
CA PRO A 33 41.04 -7.37 15.03
C PRO A 33 39.84 -7.66 14.14
N THR A 34 39.01 -6.65 13.90
CA THR A 34 37.77 -6.74 13.12
C THR A 34 37.91 -5.92 11.85
N VAL A 35 37.41 -6.47 10.74
CA VAL A 35 37.29 -5.74 9.49
C VAL A 35 35.84 -5.32 9.34
N PHE A 36 35.61 -4.05 9.00
CA PHE A 36 34.26 -3.54 8.79
C PHE A 36 33.92 -3.56 7.30
N LEU A 37 32.69 -3.98 7.00
CA LEU A 37 32.19 -4.03 5.62
C LEU A 37 32.26 -2.66 4.93
N ARG A 38 32.02 -1.58 5.67
CA ARG A 38 32.06 -0.21 5.13
C ARG A 38 33.40 0.17 4.51
N ASP A 39 34.50 -0.43 4.98
CA ASP A 39 35.85 -0.12 4.53
C ASP A 39 36.22 -0.88 3.25
N VAL A 40 35.54 -2.00 2.97
CA VAL A 40 35.85 -2.91 1.84
C VAL A 40 34.73 -2.99 0.80
N ARG A 41 33.54 -2.44 1.07
CA ARG A 41 32.33 -2.55 0.22
C ARG A 41 32.60 -2.27 -1.25
N THR A 42 33.16 -1.11 -1.58
CA THR A 42 33.41 -0.71 -2.97
C THR A 42 34.35 -1.67 -3.70
N ARG A 43 35.35 -2.21 -3.00
CA ARG A 43 36.27 -3.21 -3.58
C ARG A 43 35.58 -4.54 -3.84
N LEU A 44 34.66 -4.95 -2.96
CA LEU A 44 33.87 -6.18 -3.15
C LEU A 44 32.91 -6.06 -4.33
N GLU A 45 32.26 -4.90 -4.51
CA GLU A 45 31.39 -4.65 -5.66
C GLU A 45 32.17 -4.71 -6.98
N MET A 46 33.36 -4.10 -7.02
CA MET A 46 34.27 -4.19 -8.18
C MET A 46 34.77 -5.63 -8.42
N LEU A 47 35.05 -6.40 -7.36
CA LEU A 47 35.45 -7.79 -7.48
C LEU A 47 34.34 -8.65 -8.07
N ILE A 48 33.10 -8.48 -7.59
CA ILE A 48 31.94 -9.21 -8.10
C ILE A 48 31.77 -8.91 -9.60
N ASP A 49 31.82 -7.63 -9.99
CA ASP A 49 31.71 -7.23 -11.39
C ASP A 49 32.85 -7.82 -12.24
N ALA A 50 34.10 -7.75 -11.77
CA ALA A 50 35.25 -8.28 -12.49
C ALA A 50 35.22 -9.81 -12.68
N VAL A 51 34.75 -10.56 -11.68
CA VAL A 51 34.76 -12.04 -11.71
C VAL A 51 33.51 -12.61 -12.37
N LEU A 52 32.35 -12.01 -12.14
CA LEU A 52 31.04 -12.55 -12.51
C LEU A 52 30.33 -11.75 -13.61
N GLY A 53 30.83 -10.55 -13.95
CA GLY A 53 30.24 -9.67 -14.96
C GLY A 53 28.89 -9.09 -14.56
N CYS A 54 28.64 -8.92 -13.25
CA CYS A 54 27.38 -8.38 -12.74
C CYS A 54 27.60 -7.27 -11.70
N GLU A 55 26.89 -6.15 -11.87
CA GLU A 55 26.83 -5.09 -10.87
C GLU A 55 25.85 -5.47 -9.75
N LEU A 56 26.36 -6.02 -8.65
CA LEU A 56 25.56 -6.33 -7.46
C LEU A 56 25.90 -5.40 -6.30
N PRO A 57 24.93 -4.66 -5.74
CA PRO A 57 25.16 -3.82 -4.57
C PRO A 57 25.42 -4.68 -3.33
N VAL A 58 26.45 -4.33 -2.56
CA VAL A 58 26.80 -5.02 -1.31
C VAL A 58 26.29 -4.22 -0.10
N ARG A 59 25.44 -4.85 0.71
CA ARG A 59 24.73 -4.27 1.86
C ARG A 59 25.12 -4.93 3.17
N ALA A 60 24.85 -4.26 4.29
CA ALA A 60 25.11 -4.82 5.61
C ALA A 60 23.97 -5.78 6.00
N ALA A 61 24.33 -7.01 6.36
CA ALA A 61 23.38 -7.99 6.87
C ALA A 61 22.89 -7.56 8.26
N GLN A 62 21.59 -7.65 8.47
CA GLN A 62 20.96 -7.29 9.74
C GLN A 62 20.82 -8.52 10.64
N ALA A 63 20.97 -8.33 11.95
CA ALA A 63 20.67 -9.38 12.92
C ALA A 63 19.17 -9.70 12.94
N ALA A 64 18.82 -10.92 13.38
CA ALA A 64 17.42 -11.27 13.60
C ALA A 64 16.81 -10.36 14.69
N ALA A 65 15.53 -10.00 14.55
CA ALA A 65 14.83 -9.20 15.56
C ALA A 65 14.91 -9.89 16.94
N PRO A 66 15.14 -9.14 18.03
CA PRO A 66 15.08 -9.71 19.37
C PRO A 66 13.69 -10.29 19.63
N MET A 67 13.61 -11.56 20.03
CA MET A 67 12.32 -12.18 20.35
C MET A 67 11.68 -11.50 21.59
N PRO A 68 10.41 -11.04 21.51
CA PRO A 68 9.74 -10.38 22.63
C PRO A 68 9.55 -11.32 23.82
N LEU A 69 9.49 -10.73 25.03
CA LEU A 69 9.57 -11.41 26.32
C LEU A 69 8.45 -12.46 26.50
N LEU A 70 7.23 -12.16 26.03
CA LEU A 70 6.10 -13.09 26.01
C LEU A 70 6.36 -14.30 25.09
N ARG A 71 6.86 -14.08 23.86
CA ARG A 71 7.19 -15.16 22.92
C ARG A 71 8.32 -16.06 23.44
N ARG A 72 9.27 -15.50 24.21
CA ARG A 72 10.33 -16.26 24.93
C ARG A 72 9.77 -17.17 26.02
N LEU A 73 8.69 -16.78 26.70
CA LEU A 73 8.05 -17.57 27.76
C LEU A 73 7.18 -18.71 27.19
N PHE A 74 6.48 -18.47 26.09
CA PHE A 74 5.57 -19.47 25.49
C PHE A 74 6.25 -20.46 24.53
N THR A 75 7.46 -20.16 24.02
CA THR A 75 8.22 -21.10 23.16
C THR A 75 9.15 -22.00 23.99
N ARG A 76 8.61 -23.10 24.55
CA ARG A 76 9.42 -24.20 25.11
C ARG A 76 10.16 -24.94 23.98
N GLY A 77 11.27 -24.37 23.53
CA GLY A 77 12.14 -24.93 22.48
C GLY A 77 12.92 -23.90 21.67
N GLY A 78 12.53 -22.62 21.73
CA GLY A 78 13.15 -21.51 20.97
C GLY A 78 14.34 -20.86 21.65
N ARG A 79 14.89 -21.46 22.72
CA ARG A 79 15.82 -20.78 23.64
C ARG A 79 17.20 -20.46 23.03
N LYS A 80 17.54 -20.88 21.79
CA LYS A 80 18.89 -20.71 21.21
C LYS A 80 19.00 -20.59 19.68
N THR A 81 17.92 -20.35 18.92
CA THR A 81 18.07 -19.99 17.49
C THR A 81 18.26 -18.47 17.28
N ALA A 82 17.97 -17.66 18.30
CA ALA A 82 18.05 -16.20 18.27
C ALA A 82 19.48 -15.61 18.48
N ALA A 83 20.52 -16.44 18.50
CA ALA A 83 21.91 -16.00 18.74
C ALA A 83 22.81 -16.14 17.49
N ALA A 84 22.23 -16.31 16.30
CA ALA A 84 22.99 -16.16 15.08
C ALA A 84 23.16 -14.67 14.81
N GLY A 85 24.39 -14.17 14.90
CA GLY A 85 24.74 -12.81 14.45
C GLY A 85 24.35 -12.57 12.98
N PRO A 86 24.62 -11.38 12.45
CA PRO A 86 24.32 -11.07 11.05
C PRO A 86 24.99 -12.10 10.14
N LEU A 87 24.18 -12.79 9.32
CA LEU A 87 24.62 -13.83 8.39
C LEU A 87 24.66 -13.28 6.95
N PRO A 88 25.57 -13.78 6.10
CA PRO A 88 25.56 -13.41 4.70
C PRO A 88 24.24 -13.85 4.05
N ALA A 89 23.73 -13.08 3.10
CA ALA A 89 22.46 -13.36 2.46
C ALA A 89 22.36 -12.79 1.04
N THR A 90 21.38 -13.25 0.28
CA THR A 90 20.98 -12.66 -1.01
C THR A 90 19.47 -12.68 -1.15
N ASP A 91 18.91 -11.59 -1.65
CA ASP A 91 17.49 -11.47 -2.01
C ASP A 91 17.27 -11.60 -3.53
N GLY A 92 18.33 -11.92 -4.29
CA GLY A 92 18.27 -11.94 -5.75
C GLY A 92 18.43 -10.57 -6.41
N THR A 93 18.67 -9.49 -5.64
CA THR A 93 18.90 -8.13 -6.15
C THR A 93 20.13 -7.47 -5.54
N ALA A 94 20.50 -7.86 -4.32
CA ALA A 94 21.63 -7.38 -3.55
C ALA A 94 22.28 -8.53 -2.76
N VAL A 95 23.57 -8.35 -2.44
CA VAL A 95 24.30 -9.24 -1.54
C VAL A 95 24.41 -8.59 -0.18
N PHE A 96 24.02 -9.28 0.88
CA PHE A 96 24.12 -8.82 2.26
C PHE A 96 25.27 -9.55 2.94
N LEU A 97 26.18 -8.82 3.59
CA LEU A 97 27.34 -9.38 4.30
C LEU A 97 27.38 -8.88 5.74
N PRO A 98 27.94 -9.65 6.69
CA PRO A 98 28.05 -9.21 8.08
C PRO A 98 28.75 -7.83 8.18
N PRO A 99 28.27 -6.90 9.01
CA PRO A 99 28.82 -5.54 9.12
C PRO A 99 30.25 -5.52 9.66
N SER A 100 30.62 -6.54 10.43
CA SER A 100 31.99 -6.80 10.85
C SER A 100 32.28 -8.29 10.87
N LEU A 101 33.53 -8.66 10.56
CA LEU A 101 34.05 -10.02 10.68
C LEU A 101 35.32 -10.04 11.54
N PRO A 102 35.48 -11.03 12.43
CA PRO A 102 36.73 -11.23 13.15
C PRO A 102 37.80 -11.73 12.19
N VAL A 103 39.01 -11.17 12.27
CA VAL A 103 40.16 -11.61 11.48
C VAL A 103 40.63 -12.98 11.98
N SER A 104 40.73 -13.97 11.07
CA SER A 104 41.39 -15.25 11.37
C SER A 104 42.92 -15.13 11.22
N PRO A 105 43.72 -15.48 12.24
CA PRO A 105 45.18 -15.64 12.10
C PRO A 105 45.54 -16.95 11.35
N PRO A 106 46.73 -17.06 10.71
CA PRO A 106 47.87 -16.13 10.75
C PRO A 106 47.82 -15.04 9.67
N ALA A 107 48.19 -13.84 10.09
CA ALA A 107 48.26 -12.64 9.28
C ALA A 107 49.45 -12.67 8.31
N SER A 108 49.19 -13.01 7.04
CA SER A 108 50.00 -12.50 5.94
C SER A 108 49.12 -12.26 4.72
N ALA A 109 48.94 -10.97 4.41
CA ALA A 109 48.46 -10.40 3.15
C ALA A 109 46.96 -10.31 2.79
N ALA A 110 46.01 -10.92 3.52
CA ALA A 110 44.61 -10.81 3.06
C ALA A 110 43.55 -10.68 4.17
N PHE A 111 43.48 -9.48 4.75
CA PHE A 111 42.38 -9.05 5.63
C PHE A 111 41.00 -9.03 4.92
N THR A 112 40.95 -9.29 3.60
CA THR A 112 39.75 -9.18 2.75
C THR A 112 39.23 -10.52 2.27
N ASP A 113 39.95 -11.63 2.48
CA ASP A 113 39.61 -12.92 1.85
C ASP A 113 38.26 -13.48 2.28
N ASP A 114 37.95 -13.44 3.58
CA ASP A 114 36.65 -13.90 4.06
C ASP A 114 35.52 -13.06 3.45
N TYR A 115 35.65 -11.74 3.39
CA TYR A 115 34.64 -10.89 2.73
C TYR A 115 34.53 -11.17 1.23
N CYS A 116 35.65 -11.38 0.53
CA CYS A 116 35.66 -11.76 -0.88
C CYS A 116 34.95 -13.09 -1.10
N LEU A 117 35.26 -14.11 -0.30
CA LEU A 117 34.64 -15.43 -0.39
C LEU A 117 33.13 -15.34 -0.15
N LEU A 118 32.71 -14.67 0.93
CA LEU A 118 31.29 -14.54 1.24
C LEU A 118 30.55 -13.75 0.15
N ALA A 119 31.15 -12.68 -0.37
CA ALA A 119 30.60 -11.90 -1.47
C ALA A 119 30.41 -12.76 -2.73
N LEU A 120 31.43 -13.53 -3.11
CA LEU A 120 31.40 -14.40 -4.29
C LEU A 120 30.41 -15.56 -4.15
N LEU A 121 30.33 -16.19 -2.96
CA LEU A 121 29.36 -17.25 -2.69
C LEU A 121 27.92 -16.72 -2.85
N GLN A 122 27.59 -15.57 -2.24
CA GLN A 122 26.25 -14.98 -2.33
C GLN A 122 25.93 -14.41 -3.72
N ALA A 123 26.92 -13.86 -4.43
CA ALA A 123 26.75 -13.41 -5.81
C ALA A 123 26.51 -14.57 -6.78
N LEU A 124 27.13 -15.73 -6.54
CA LEU A 124 26.85 -16.94 -7.31
C LEU A 124 25.45 -17.51 -7.03
N HIS A 125 24.96 -17.42 -5.79
CA HIS A 125 23.54 -17.70 -5.49
C HIS A 125 22.59 -16.76 -6.24
N HIS A 126 22.93 -15.47 -6.36
CA HIS A 126 22.17 -14.53 -7.19
C HIS A 126 22.15 -14.96 -8.66
N LEU A 127 23.32 -15.24 -9.27
CA LEU A 127 23.40 -15.66 -10.68
C LEU A 127 22.63 -16.95 -10.98
N ARG A 128 22.56 -17.87 -10.00
CA ARG A 128 21.76 -19.09 -10.12
C ARG A 128 20.26 -18.83 -9.98
N GLY A 129 19.85 -17.71 -9.38
CA GLY A 129 18.45 -17.44 -9.06
C GLY A 129 17.94 -18.21 -7.83
N SER A 130 18.83 -18.65 -6.94
CA SER A 130 18.49 -19.48 -5.78
C SER A 130 17.44 -18.83 -4.85
N ALA A 131 17.47 -17.50 -4.73
CA ALA A 131 16.53 -16.74 -3.90
C ALA A 131 15.07 -16.79 -4.41
N GLY A 132 14.85 -16.98 -5.71
CA GLY A 132 13.51 -17.00 -6.31
C GLY A 132 12.69 -18.24 -5.97
N GLU A 133 13.35 -19.35 -5.62
CA GLU A 133 12.69 -20.64 -5.38
C GLU A 133 12.30 -20.87 -3.91
N ILE A 134 12.76 -20.02 -2.98
CA ILE A 134 12.51 -20.17 -1.54
C ILE A 134 11.01 -20.23 -1.22
N ALA A 135 10.21 -19.40 -1.90
CA ALA A 135 8.77 -19.30 -1.66
C ALA A 135 8.01 -20.61 -1.98
N ARG A 136 8.62 -21.53 -2.73
CA ARG A 136 8.03 -22.82 -3.13
C ARG A 136 8.46 -23.99 -2.24
N LEU A 137 9.22 -23.75 -1.17
CA LEU A 137 9.63 -24.78 -0.22
C LEU A 137 8.46 -25.24 0.65
N GLU A 138 8.25 -26.55 0.76
CA GLU A 138 7.10 -27.11 1.50
C GLU A 138 7.32 -27.21 3.01
N SER A 139 8.58 -27.10 3.46
CA SER A 139 8.92 -27.25 4.87
C SER A 139 10.28 -26.69 5.25
N ASP A 140 10.46 -26.41 6.55
CA ASP A 140 11.75 -26.07 7.16
C ASP A 140 12.85 -27.12 6.92
N LEU A 141 12.48 -28.40 6.82
CA LEU A 141 13.43 -29.47 6.49
C LEU A 141 13.86 -29.39 5.02
N ALA A 142 12.91 -29.16 4.11
CA ALA A 142 13.22 -28.92 2.71
C ALA A 142 14.10 -27.68 2.54
N ARG A 143 13.90 -26.64 3.35
CA ARG A 143 14.74 -25.43 3.34
C ARG A 143 16.20 -25.74 3.66
N ASP A 144 16.49 -26.44 4.75
CA ASP A 144 17.89 -26.74 5.12
C ASP A 144 18.54 -27.68 4.10
N LEU A 145 17.81 -28.64 3.53
CA LEU A 145 18.32 -29.51 2.45
C LEU A 145 18.60 -28.73 1.16
N TYR A 146 17.69 -27.82 0.77
CA TYR A 146 17.84 -26.96 -0.39
C TYR A 146 19.09 -26.07 -0.27
N LEU A 147 19.30 -25.50 0.91
CA LEU A 147 20.47 -24.70 1.22
C LEU A 147 21.80 -25.47 1.06
N ILE A 148 21.84 -26.76 1.46
CA ILE A 148 23.02 -27.62 1.26
C ILE A 148 23.25 -27.87 -0.24
N ALA A 149 22.20 -28.19 -1.00
CA ALA A 149 22.29 -28.45 -2.43
C ALA A 149 22.77 -27.21 -3.21
N GLU A 150 22.25 -26.03 -2.87
CA GLU A 150 22.67 -24.79 -3.51
C GLU A 150 24.10 -24.41 -3.12
N ALA A 151 24.52 -24.62 -1.86
CA ALA A 151 25.91 -24.42 -1.45
C ALA A 151 26.88 -25.34 -2.20
N ALA A 152 26.50 -26.61 -2.45
CA ALA A 152 27.28 -27.55 -3.25
C ALA A 152 27.45 -27.09 -4.71
N ALA A 153 26.36 -26.62 -5.33
CA ALA A 153 26.40 -26.12 -6.70
C ALA A 153 27.24 -24.84 -6.83
N VAL A 154 27.13 -23.93 -5.86
CA VAL A 154 27.92 -22.69 -5.81
C VAL A 154 29.40 -22.97 -5.56
N ASP A 155 29.76 -23.86 -4.62
CA ASP A 155 31.15 -24.28 -4.39
C ASP A 155 31.78 -24.86 -5.67
N HIS A 156 31.08 -25.79 -6.33
CA HIS A 156 31.56 -26.39 -7.58
C HIS A 156 31.80 -25.33 -8.67
N ARG A 157 30.92 -24.33 -8.77
CA ARG A 157 31.08 -23.23 -9.73
C ARG A 157 32.24 -22.31 -9.36
N LEU A 158 32.38 -21.95 -8.08
CA LEU A 158 33.43 -21.05 -7.62
C LEU A 158 34.82 -21.66 -7.82
N ARG A 159 35.02 -22.94 -7.47
CA ARG A 159 36.29 -23.64 -7.70
C ARG A 159 36.68 -23.73 -9.18
N ARG A 160 35.71 -23.80 -10.09
CA ARG A 160 35.96 -23.75 -11.54
C ARG A 160 36.32 -22.36 -12.05
N LEU A 161 35.71 -21.31 -11.50
CA LEU A 161 35.99 -19.93 -11.90
C LEU A 161 37.30 -19.41 -11.31
N MET A 162 37.58 -19.78 -10.05
CA MET A 162 38.68 -19.24 -9.26
C MET A 162 39.43 -20.35 -8.50
N PRO A 163 40.19 -21.21 -9.20
CA PRO A 163 40.89 -22.34 -8.55
C PRO A 163 41.89 -21.89 -7.48
N GLY A 164 42.47 -20.69 -7.62
CA GLY A 164 43.42 -20.11 -6.65
C GLY A 164 42.81 -19.81 -5.27
N TRP A 165 41.49 -19.78 -5.13
CA TRP A 165 40.79 -19.53 -3.86
C TRP A 165 40.40 -20.81 -3.12
N SER A 166 40.73 -21.98 -3.66
CA SER A 166 40.35 -23.29 -3.08
C SER A 166 40.85 -23.45 -1.64
N GLN A 167 42.09 -23.05 -1.36
CA GLN A 167 42.67 -23.16 -0.01
C GLN A 167 41.95 -22.27 1.00
N ALA A 168 41.54 -21.05 0.59
CA ALA A 168 40.81 -20.12 1.44
C ALA A 168 39.38 -20.63 1.72
N LEU A 169 38.70 -21.21 0.71
CA LEU A 169 37.41 -21.89 0.87
C LEU A 169 37.51 -23.08 1.83
N ASP A 170 38.52 -23.94 1.66
CA ASP A 170 38.73 -25.09 2.52
C ASP A 170 38.97 -24.66 3.98
N ALA A 171 39.72 -23.57 4.19
CA ALA A 171 39.92 -22.99 5.52
C ALA A 171 38.61 -22.50 6.15
N LEU A 172 37.75 -21.83 5.38
CA LEU A 172 36.41 -21.42 5.82
C LEU A 172 35.55 -22.64 6.20
N TYR A 173 35.57 -23.70 5.39
CA TYR A 173 34.76 -24.89 5.61
C TYR A 173 35.21 -25.69 6.84
N VAL A 174 36.52 -25.77 7.09
CA VAL A 174 37.07 -26.36 8.32
C VAL A 174 36.61 -25.60 9.56
N ARG A 175 36.53 -24.26 9.51
CA ARG A 175 36.00 -23.46 10.62
C ARG A 175 34.52 -23.75 10.86
N MET A 176 33.72 -23.87 9.80
CA MET A 176 32.30 -24.19 9.92
C MET A 176 32.06 -25.63 10.42
N ASP A 177 32.85 -26.62 10.00
CA ASP A 177 32.71 -28.00 10.52
C ASP A 177 33.02 -28.07 12.04
N ARG A 178 34.03 -27.31 12.50
CA ARG A 178 34.32 -27.18 13.94
C ARG A 178 33.17 -26.52 14.70
N ALA A 179 32.58 -25.46 14.16
CA ALA A 179 31.43 -24.80 14.77
C ALA A 179 30.20 -25.72 14.81
N LEU A 180 29.96 -26.48 13.73
CA LEU A 180 28.90 -27.48 13.65
C LEU A 180 29.10 -28.61 14.68
N ALA A 181 30.34 -29.07 14.88
CA ALA A 181 30.65 -30.10 15.87
C ALA A 181 30.36 -29.67 17.32
N GLN A 182 30.43 -28.38 17.62
CA GLN A 182 30.10 -27.81 18.94
C GLN A 182 28.60 -27.60 19.15
N ARG A 183 27.78 -27.75 18.10
CA ARG A 183 26.33 -27.55 18.16
C ARG A 183 25.64 -28.72 18.85
N ARG A 184 24.75 -28.42 19.80
CA ARG A 184 23.86 -29.43 20.41
C ARG A 184 22.70 -29.74 19.48
N LEU A 185 22.72 -30.94 18.90
CA LEU A 185 21.64 -31.49 18.07
C LEU A 185 20.58 -32.14 18.98
N ARG A 186 19.30 -31.93 18.66
CA ARG A 186 18.16 -32.29 19.51
C ARG A 186 17.46 -33.58 19.09
N ASP A 187 17.52 -33.92 17.81
CA ASP A 187 16.85 -35.10 17.26
C ASP A 187 17.60 -35.73 16.07
N ALA A 188 17.09 -36.88 15.60
CA ALA A 188 17.68 -37.65 14.52
C ALA A 188 17.61 -36.92 13.16
N LEU A 189 16.58 -36.10 12.93
CA LEU A 189 16.47 -35.30 11.70
C LEU A 189 17.54 -34.19 11.66
N GLU A 190 17.77 -33.49 12.78
CA GLU A 190 18.87 -32.53 12.92
C GLU A 190 20.23 -33.22 12.72
N ALA A 191 20.39 -34.45 13.21
CA ALA A 191 21.61 -35.24 13.00
C ALA A 191 21.83 -35.64 11.53
N ASP A 192 20.78 -36.05 10.82
CA ASP A 192 20.85 -36.38 9.39
C ASP A 192 21.22 -35.15 8.55
N VAL A 193 20.58 -34.00 8.81
CA VAL A 193 20.90 -32.73 8.11
C VAL A 193 22.34 -32.29 8.43
N ALA A 194 22.77 -32.38 9.69
CA ALA A 194 24.14 -32.06 10.09
C ALA A 194 25.18 -32.98 9.43
N ALA A 195 24.87 -34.27 9.27
CA ALA A 195 25.75 -35.23 8.59
C ALA A 195 25.89 -34.90 7.09
N ARG A 196 24.78 -34.57 6.42
CA ARG A 196 24.78 -34.14 5.01
C ARG A 196 25.57 -32.84 4.83
N TYR A 197 25.37 -31.88 5.71
CA TYR A 197 26.11 -30.61 5.66
C TYR A 197 27.61 -30.80 5.93
N ARG A 198 27.97 -31.64 6.90
CA ARG A 198 29.37 -32.01 7.17
C ARG A 198 30.03 -32.70 5.97
N ASN A 199 29.31 -33.57 5.26
CA ASN A 199 29.82 -34.20 4.05
C ASN A 199 30.12 -33.16 2.97
N PHE A 200 29.25 -32.16 2.80
CA PHE A 200 29.52 -31.02 1.92
C PHE A 200 30.78 -30.24 2.33
N LEU A 201 30.88 -29.81 3.60
CA LEU A 201 32.04 -29.05 4.10
C LEU A 201 33.38 -29.78 3.93
N ARG A 202 33.36 -31.12 3.91
CA ARG A 202 34.55 -31.97 3.74
C ARG A 202 34.84 -32.33 2.28
N GLY A 203 34.13 -31.74 1.32
CA GLY A 203 34.27 -32.05 -0.11
C GLY A 203 33.80 -33.47 -0.48
N ARG A 204 32.96 -34.08 0.36
CA ARG A 204 32.38 -35.43 0.19
C ARG A 204 30.88 -35.35 -0.12
N ALA A 205 30.43 -34.23 -0.67
CA ALA A 205 29.06 -34.08 -1.16
C ALA A 205 28.78 -35.16 -2.21
N GLY A 206 27.72 -35.94 -2.01
CA GLY A 206 27.32 -36.94 -3.01
C GLY A 206 26.85 -36.25 -4.29
N ALA A 207 26.97 -36.93 -5.43
CA ALA A 207 26.43 -36.45 -6.71
C ALA A 207 24.93 -36.10 -6.62
N GLU A 208 24.21 -36.73 -5.70
CA GLU A 208 22.80 -36.45 -5.38
C GLU A 208 22.51 -35.03 -4.89
N THR A 209 23.52 -34.25 -4.49
CA THR A 209 23.37 -32.86 -3.99
C THR A 209 23.75 -31.79 -5.02
N LEU A 210 24.31 -32.20 -6.17
CA LEU A 210 24.75 -31.31 -7.22
C LEU A 210 23.68 -31.21 -8.32
N HIS A 211 22.99 -30.08 -8.37
CA HIS A 211 21.92 -29.83 -9.33
C HIS A 211 22.24 -28.68 -10.27
N ALA A 212 21.93 -28.87 -11.56
CA ALA A 212 22.24 -27.91 -12.61
C ALA A 212 21.52 -26.55 -12.41
N ASN A 213 20.26 -26.57 -12.01
CA ASN A 213 19.42 -25.40 -11.83
C ASN A 213 18.75 -25.40 -10.43
N PRO A 214 18.31 -24.24 -9.92
CA PRO A 214 17.72 -24.14 -8.58
C PRO A 214 16.37 -24.87 -8.45
N ALA A 215 15.59 -24.99 -9.54
CA ALA A 215 14.31 -25.71 -9.52
C ALA A 215 14.50 -27.22 -9.27
N ALA A 216 15.52 -27.84 -9.87
CA ALA A 216 15.86 -29.23 -9.63
C ALA A 216 16.38 -29.47 -8.20
N ALA A 217 17.14 -28.52 -7.64
CA ALA A 217 17.54 -28.57 -6.25
C ALA A 217 16.34 -28.45 -5.29
N LEU A 218 15.35 -27.61 -5.64
CA LEU A 218 14.10 -27.46 -4.89
C LEU A 218 13.29 -28.76 -4.91
N ASP A 219 13.07 -29.35 -6.08
CA ASP A 219 12.31 -30.60 -6.25
C ASP A 219 12.97 -31.74 -5.46
N TRP A 220 14.29 -31.86 -5.55
CA TRP A 220 15.06 -32.81 -4.76
C TRP A 220 14.90 -32.57 -3.25
N ALA A 221 15.02 -31.33 -2.79
CA ALA A 221 14.91 -30.99 -1.38
C ALA A 221 13.52 -31.31 -0.81
N ASN A 222 12.46 -31.00 -1.56
CA ASN A 222 11.08 -31.35 -1.20
C ASN A 222 10.89 -32.88 -1.16
N ALA A 223 11.38 -33.61 -2.17
CA ALA A 223 11.30 -35.07 -2.22
C ALA A 223 12.03 -35.73 -1.03
N GLN A 224 13.24 -35.27 -0.72
CA GLN A 224 14.04 -35.78 0.39
C GLN A 224 13.42 -35.45 1.75
N ALA A 225 12.86 -34.24 1.91
CA ALA A 225 12.14 -33.87 3.12
C ALA A 225 10.91 -34.76 3.36
N ARG A 226 10.15 -35.11 2.31
CA ARG A 226 9.03 -36.05 2.39
C ARG A 226 9.51 -37.46 2.78
N ALA A 227 10.57 -37.96 2.16
CA ALA A 227 11.14 -39.27 2.46
C ALA A 227 11.65 -39.38 3.92
N LEU A 228 12.34 -38.36 4.41
CA LEU A 228 12.83 -38.32 5.80
C LEU A 228 11.68 -38.19 6.81
N ARG A 229 10.63 -37.43 6.48
CA ARG A 229 9.43 -37.33 7.34
C ARG A 229 8.69 -38.65 7.48
N LEU A 230 8.63 -39.47 6.42
CA LEU A 230 8.03 -40.82 6.50
C LEU A 230 8.78 -41.72 7.49
N ARG A 231 10.09 -41.52 7.68
CA ARG A 231 10.91 -42.28 8.62
C ARG A 231 10.76 -41.79 10.07
N VAL A 232 10.39 -40.53 10.29
CA VAL A 232 10.25 -39.90 11.62
C VAL A 232 8.99 -39.00 11.68
N PRO A 233 7.78 -39.57 11.74
CA PRO A 233 6.53 -38.82 11.54
C PRO A 233 6.09 -37.92 12.71
N ALA A 234 6.65 -38.08 13.91
CA ALA A 234 6.08 -37.53 15.13
C ALA A 234 6.65 -36.16 15.60
N ARG A 235 7.58 -35.52 14.88
CA ARG A 235 8.24 -34.28 15.35
C ARG A 235 8.26 -33.16 14.33
N ARG A 236 7.99 -31.95 14.79
CA ARG A 236 8.09 -30.71 14.02
C ARG A 236 9.56 -30.28 13.94
N TYR A 237 10.18 -30.47 12.78
CA TYR A 237 11.50 -29.93 12.46
C TYR A 237 11.44 -28.40 12.36
N VAL A 238 12.44 -27.72 12.90
CA VAL A 238 12.60 -26.26 12.81
C VAL A 238 13.92 -25.98 12.14
N ALA A 239 13.90 -25.18 11.07
CA ALA A 239 15.09 -24.84 10.29
C ALA A 239 16.15 -24.23 11.21
N TRP A 240 17.37 -24.71 11.08
CA TRP A 240 18.47 -24.28 11.94
C TRP A 240 19.77 -24.00 11.20
N LEU A 241 19.86 -24.45 9.95
CA LEU A 241 21.02 -24.23 9.11
C LEU A 241 21.08 -22.78 8.66
N GLY A 242 22.19 -22.13 8.95
CA GLY A 242 22.44 -20.73 8.66
C GLY A 242 23.77 -20.34 9.29
N ASP A 243 24.81 -20.32 8.47
CA ASP A 243 26.16 -19.95 8.86
C ASP A 243 26.80 -19.07 7.78
N LEU A 244 28.12 -18.86 7.86
CA LEU A 244 28.83 -18.02 6.90
C LEU A 244 28.88 -18.63 5.49
N VAL A 245 28.88 -19.96 5.36
CA VAL A 245 29.04 -20.60 4.05
C VAL A 245 27.73 -20.62 3.30
N VAL A 246 26.68 -21.08 3.95
CA VAL A 246 25.35 -21.24 3.35
C VAL A 246 24.60 -19.90 3.33
N GLY A 247 24.81 -19.07 4.36
CA GLY A 247 24.12 -17.81 4.51
C GLY A 247 22.61 -17.96 4.66
N ARG A 248 21.87 -16.95 4.18
CA ARG A 248 20.41 -16.95 4.07
C ARG A 248 20.01 -16.56 2.67
N LEU A 249 19.11 -17.33 2.09
CA LEU A 249 18.36 -16.84 0.94
C LEU A 249 17.15 -16.06 1.48
N LEU A 250 16.95 -14.85 0.99
CA LEU A 250 15.82 -14.00 1.33
C LEU A 250 14.83 -14.01 0.16
N PRO A 251 13.50 -13.95 0.42
CA PRO A 251 12.56 -13.74 -0.67
C PRO A 251 12.92 -12.42 -1.36
N PRO A 252 12.79 -12.33 -2.70
CA PRO A 252 13.04 -11.09 -3.40
C PRO A 252 12.09 -10.00 -2.88
N GLU A 253 12.64 -9.01 -2.17
CA GLU A 253 11.94 -7.74 -1.99
C GLU A 253 11.77 -7.14 -3.38
N GLY A 254 10.58 -6.61 -3.70
CA GLY A 254 10.20 -6.13 -5.04
C GLY A 254 11.39 -5.53 -5.82
N ALA A 255 11.70 -6.13 -6.98
CA ALA A 255 12.97 -5.96 -7.67
C ALA A 255 13.31 -4.47 -7.94
N PRO A 256 14.53 -4.00 -7.62
CA PRO A 256 15.02 -2.76 -8.21
C PRO A 256 15.30 -3.02 -9.69
N ARG A 257 14.46 -2.46 -10.57
CA ARG A 257 14.76 -2.40 -12.01
C ARG A 257 16.03 -1.59 -12.26
N ALA A 258 16.80 -2.06 -13.24
CA ALA A 258 18.12 -1.59 -13.64
C ALA A 258 18.28 -0.05 -13.71
N ARG A 259 19.49 0.42 -13.40
CA ARG A 259 19.94 1.81 -13.52
C ARG A 259 19.66 2.35 -14.94
N VAL A 260 18.60 3.13 -15.09
CA VAL A 260 18.53 4.16 -16.14
C VAL A 260 19.39 5.32 -15.68
N ARG A 261 20.33 5.74 -16.54
CA ARG A 261 21.25 6.88 -16.35
C ARG A 261 20.55 8.02 -15.61
N ALA A 262 21.12 8.40 -14.48
CA ALA A 262 20.65 9.51 -13.67
C ALA A 262 20.69 10.83 -14.46
N SER A 263 19.54 11.32 -14.89
CA SER A 263 19.35 12.72 -15.23
C SER A 263 19.00 13.49 -13.95
N SER A 264 19.96 14.30 -13.48
CA SER A 264 19.86 15.56 -12.69
C SER A 264 18.82 15.76 -11.56
N LYS A 265 18.08 14.75 -11.09
CA LYS A 265 17.12 14.90 -9.96
C LYS A 265 17.69 14.62 -8.57
N ALA A 266 18.96 14.24 -8.45
CA ALA A 266 19.59 13.99 -7.15
C ALA A 266 19.78 15.26 -6.30
N ALA A 267 19.81 16.45 -6.92
CA ALA A 267 19.96 17.72 -6.21
C ALA A 267 18.68 18.15 -5.46
N ALA A 268 17.48 17.82 -5.99
CA ALA A 268 16.21 18.26 -5.39
C ALA A 268 15.79 17.44 -4.14
N ALA A 269 16.31 16.21 -3.99
CA ALA A 269 16.03 15.38 -2.82
C ALA A 269 16.92 15.72 -1.61
N ALA A 270 18.05 16.39 -1.82
CA ALA A 270 18.93 16.85 -0.76
C ALA A 270 18.36 18.11 -0.06
N ASP A 271 17.77 19.03 -0.81
CA ASP A 271 17.17 20.26 -0.26
C ASP A 271 15.90 20.01 0.57
N ALA A 272 15.18 18.91 0.33
CA ALA A 272 13.99 18.54 1.11
C ALA A 272 14.30 17.95 2.50
N ARG A 273 15.57 17.60 2.79
CA ARG A 273 16.01 17.03 4.08
C ARG A 273 16.39 18.09 5.12
N ALA A 274 16.52 19.36 4.72
CA ALA A 274 17.08 20.42 5.56
C ALA A 274 16.22 20.83 6.77
N GLY A 275 15.02 20.26 6.96
CA GLY A 275 14.11 20.56 8.08
C GLY A 275 13.64 19.37 8.92
N ALA A 276 14.12 18.15 8.62
CA ALA A 276 13.72 16.92 9.34
C ALA A 276 14.71 16.59 10.46
N ARG A 277 14.22 16.25 11.65
CA ARG A 277 15.08 15.75 12.74
C ARG A 277 15.48 14.30 12.44
N THR A 278 16.77 13.98 12.46
CA THR A 278 17.28 12.65 12.07
C THR A 278 17.76 11.81 13.24
N ALA A 279 17.39 10.53 13.26
CA ALA A 279 17.92 9.53 14.20
C ALA A 279 18.37 8.28 13.44
N SER A 280 19.46 7.65 13.89
CA SER A 280 20.02 6.45 13.24
C SER A 280 19.30 5.19 13.70
N LEU A 281 18.87 4.35 12.76
CA LEU A 281 18.31 3.03 13.06
C LEU A 281 19.42 1.99 13.09
N VAL A 282 19.51 1.26 14.20
CA VAL A 282 20.37 0.08 14.33
C VAL A 282 19.90 -1.06 13.40
N ARG A 283 18.58 -1.19 13.23
CA ARG A 283 17.93 -2.21 12.40
C ARG A 283 16.68 -1.65 11.75
N ARG A 284 16.38 -2.09 10.52
CA ARG A 284 15.16 -1.72 9.82
C ARG A 284 14.14 -2.88 9.86
N PRO A 285 12.88 -2.63 10.24
CA PRO A 285 11.84 -3.65 10.15
C PRO A 285 11.55 -4.01 8.69
N ARG A 286 11.22 -5.28 8.43
CA ARG A 286 10.80 -5.72 7.09
C ARG A 286 9.44 -5.12 6.75
N VAL A 287 9.21 -4.85 5.47
CA VAL A 287 7.90 -4.36 5.02
C VAL A 287 6.92 -5.51 5.05
N ARG A 288 5.81 -5.35 5.78
CA ARG A 288 4.68 -6.29 5.76
C ARG A 288 3.67 -5.88 4.70
N ASP A 289 3.31 -6.81 3.82
CA ASP A 289 2.23 -6.61 2.84
C ASP A 289 0.86 -6.68 3.53
N GLY A 290 0.05 -5.63 3.37
CA GLY A 290 -1.27 -5.53 4.02
C GLY A 290 -2.35 -6.46 3.45
N ARG A 291 -2.02 -7.37 2.52
CA ARG A 291 -2.99 -8.28 1.86
C ARG A 291 -3.29 -9.54 2.67
N ASP A 292 -2.42 -9.91 3.61
CA ASP A 292 -2.53 -11.17 4.37
C ASP A 292 -3.51 -11.11 5.56
N GLU A 293 -4.23 -10.00 5.74
CA GLU A 293 -5.24 -9.86 6.80
C GLU A 293 -6.65 -10.31 6.39
N ASP A 294 -6.83 -10.83 5.18
CA ASP A 294 -8.10 -11.45 4.75
C ASP A 294 -8.32 -12.87 5.32
N ASP A 295 -7.36 -13.42 6.08
CA ASP A 295 -7.57 -14.67 6.82
C ASP A 295 -8.35 -14.42 8.12
N ALA A 296 -9.55 -15.01 8.17
CA ALA A 296 -10.61 -14.89 9.16
C ALA A 296 -10.28 -15.38 10.60
N LYS A 297 -9.08 -15.13 11.11
CA LYS A 297 -8.72 -15.35 12.51
C LYS A 297 -8.11 -14.06 13.09
N PRO A 298 -8.90 -13.25 13.82
CA PRO A 298 -8.33 -12.16 14.60
C PRO A 298 -7.32 -12.76 15.58
N GLY A 299 -6.04 -12.46 15.37
CA GLY A 299 -5.01 -12.71 16.37
C GLY A 299 -5.40 -12.03 17.67
N VAL A 300 -4.97 -12.61 18.80
CA VAL A 300 -5.28 -12.13 20.15
C VAL A 300 -5.03 -10.62 20.22
N SER A 301 -6.12 -9.87 20.23
CA SER A 301 -6.15 -8.43 20.28
C SER A 301 -5.37 -7.95 21.49
N MET A 302 -4.46 -7.02 21.26
CA MET A 302 -3.83 -6.20 22.29
C MET A 302 -4.95 -5.46 23.02
N VAL A 303 -5.29 -5.97 24.21
CA VAL A 303 -6.21 -5.29 25.13
C VAL A 303 -5.47 -4.03 25.57
N GLN A 304 -5.92 -2.85 25.13
CA GLN A 304 -5.56 -1.62 25.83
C GLN A 304 -6.20 -1.73 27.21
N THR A 305 -5.41 -2.12 28.21
CA THR A 305 -5.86 -2.37 29.58
C THR A 305 -6.05 -1.10 30.40
N SER A 306 -5.78 0.07 29.82
CA SER A 306 -5.96 1.36 30.48
C SER A 306 -7.15 2.12 29.88
N GLU A 307 -8.04 2.59 30.75
CA GLU A 307 -9.03 3.61 30.40
C GLU A 307 -8.31 4.89 29.97
N PRO A 308 -8.79 5.61 28.95
CA PRO A 308 -8.29 6.95 28.65
C PRO A 308 -8.65 7.87 29.83
N HIS A 309 -7.63 8.40 30.50
CA HIS A 309 -7.82 9.26 31.67
C HIS A 309 -8.53 10.56 31.26
N PRO A 310 -9.55 11.01 32.04
CA PRO A 310 -10.16 12.31 31.81
C PRO A 310 -9.17 13.42 32.17
N HIS A 311 -8.93 14.33 31.21
CA HIS A 311 -8.20 15.57 31.45
C HIS A 311 -9.00 16.45 32.42
N ALA A 312 -8.38 16.79 33.56
CA ALA A 312 -8.84 17.84 34.46
C ALA A 312 -7.69 18.83 34.62
N GLU A 313 -7.90 20.08 34.19
CA GLU A 313 -6.91 21.14 34.37
C GLU A 313 -6.91 21.62 35.84
N ASP A 314 -5.71 21.74 36.42
CA ASP A 314 -5.49 22.30 37.75
C ASP A 314 -5.63 23.83 37.69
N PRO A 315 -6.43 24.48 38.57
CA PRO A 315 -6.67 25.93 38.55
C PRO A 315 -5.44 26.82 38.72
N PHE A 316 -4.26 26.26 39.05
CA PHE A 316 -3.03 27.03 39.21
C PHE A 316 -2.02 26.93 38.04
N GLY A 317 -2.38 26.28 36.93
CA GLY A 317 -1.59 26.33 35.69
C GLY A 317 -0.19 25.72 35.77
N LEU A 318 0.05 24.82 36.74
CA LEU A 318 1.27 24.03 36.84
C LEU A 318 0.99 22.61 36.34
N ASN A 319 1.57 22.26 35.18
CA ASN A 319 1.50 20.89 34.66
C ASN A 319 2.30 19.94 35.58
N ARG A 320 1.75 18.75 35.89
CA ARG A 320 2.53 17.72 36.57
C ARG A 320 3.70 17.28 35.67
N PRO A 321 4.82 16.79 36.24
CA PRO A 321 5.93 16.24 35.45
C PRO A 321 5.51 15.12 34.49
N GLU A 322 4.39 14.44 34.78
CA GLU A 322 3.85 13.32 34.02
C GLU A 322 2.89 13.78 32.89
N ASP A 323 2.46 15.04 32.89
CA ASP A 323 1.60 15.67 31.88
C ASP A 323 2.40 16.45 30.83
N GLN A 324 3.73 16.37 30.86
CA GLN A 324 4.54 16.83 29.74
C GLN A 324 4.30 15.86 28.57
N GLU A 325 3.72 16.37 27.48
CA GLU A 325 3.61 15.62 26.23
C GLU A 325 4.98 15.03 25.88
N PRO A 326 5.04 13.81 25.32
CA PRO A 326 6.28 13.21 24.83
C PRO A 326 6.73 13.94 23.55
N GLU A 327 7.02 15.23 23.66
CA GLU A 327 7.83 15.93 22.68
C GLU A 327 9.30 15.64 23.04
N ASP A 328 9.96 14.86 22.18
CA ASP A 328 11.42 14.79 21.98
C ASP A 328 12.20 13.55 22.48
N ASP A 329 11.69 12.32 22.34
CA ASP A 329 12.55 11.11 22.33
C ASP A 329 12.58 10.38 20.97
N LEU A 330 13.27 11.00 20.01
CA LEU A 330 13.58 10.38 18.71
C LEU A 330 14.43 9.11 18.84
N GLY A 331 15.22 9.01 19.91
CA GLY A 331 16.08 7.85 20.19
C GLY A 331 15.24 6.62 20.57
N GLY A 332 14.31 6.79 21.51
CA GLY A 332 13.38 5.74 21.91
C GLY A 332 12.44 5.31 20.78
N ALA A 333 12.01 6.23 19.92
CA ALA A 333 11.24 5.91 18.72
C ALA A 333 12.06 5.06 17.72
N ALA A 334 13.34 5.39 17.52
CA ALA A 334 14.25 4.60 16.69
C ALA A 334 14.50 3.19 17.26
N GLU A 335 14.68 3.08 18.58
CA GLU A 335 14.87 1.79 19.27
C GLU A 335 13.62 0.92 19.16
N SER A 336 12.44 1.49 19.42
CA SER A 336 11.15 0.81 19.30
C SER A 336 10.91 0.29 17.88
N LEU A 337 11.22 1.09 16.85
CA LEU A 337 11.09 0.69 15.45
C LEU A 337 12.10 -0.41 15.06
N ALA A 338 13.31 -0.38 15.63
CA ALA A 338 14.35 -1.39 15.42
C ALA A 338 14.00 -2.76 16.05
N GLU A 339 13.22 -2.76 17.13
CA GLU A 339 12.72 -3.99 17.77
C GLU A 339 11.64 -4.71 16.95
N MET A 340 10.87 -3.98 16.13
CA MET A 340 9.78 -4.57 15.33
C MET A 340 10.31 -5.54 14.27
N GLU A 341 9.79 -6.77 14.24
CA GLU A 341 10.18 -7.77 13.21
C GLU A 341 9.78 -7.29 11.81
N GLU A 342 8.53 -6.83 11.68
CA GLU A 342 7.92 -6.31 10.47
C GLU A 342 7.11 -5.03 10.79
N ALA A 343 7.05 -4.10 9.85
CA ALA A 343 6.27 -2.88 9.94
C ALA A 343 5.52 -2.64 8.62
N ARG A 344 4.30 -2.12 8.72
CA ARG A 344 3.52 -1.70 7.56
C ARG A 344 4.11 -0.40 7.02
N LEU A 345 4.53 -0.39 5.76
CA LEU A 345 4.95 0.84 5.10
C LEU A 345 3.70 1.63 4.69
N VAL A 346 3.54 2.82 5.25
CA VAL A 346 2.46 3.74 4.90
C VAL A 346 3.09 4.96 4.24
N HIS A 347 2.57 5.35 3.07
CA HIS A 347 3.05 6.54 2.39
C HIS A 347 2.26 7.76 2.88
N SER A 348 2.92 8.64 3.63
CA SER A 348 2.42 9.96 3.97
C SER A 348 3.14 11.01 3.11
N PRO A 349 2.42 11.75 2.25
CA PRO A 349 3.05 12.80 1.46
C PRO A 349 3.20 14.08 2.28
N GLY A 350 4.46 14.44 2.52
CA GLY A 350 4.94 15.60 3.28
C GLY A 350 6.44 15.45 3.55
N ALA A 351 7.15 16.54 3.86
CA ALA A 351 8.50 16.40 4.41
C ALA A 351 8.36 15.71 5.78
N ALA A 352 8.97 14.54 5.94
CA ALA A 352 8.94 13.83 7.22
C ALA A 352 9.53 14.76 8.30
N ARG A 353 8.77 15.04 9.37
CA ARG A 353 9.27 15.82 10.51
C ARG A 353 10.44 15.10 11.20
N GLU A 354 10.41 13.78 11.16
CA GLU A 354 11.39 12.87 11.72
C GLU A 354 11.84 11.90 10.63
N ALA A 355 13.15 11.82 10.41
CA ALA A 355 13.74 10.97 9.40
C ALA A 355 14.66 9.94 10.08
N PHE A 356 14.31 8.67 9.98
CA PHE A 356 15.15 7.62 10.50
C PHE A 356 16.16 7.16 9.44
N GLU A 357 17.44 7.42 9.69
CA GLU A 357 18.52 7.02 8.78
C GLU A 357 18.88 5.56 9.02
N ALA A 358 18.61 4.71 8.03
CA ALA A 358 19.13 3.35 7.98
C ALA A 358 20.30 3.29 6.98
N SER A 359 21.27 2.40 7.25
CA SER A 359 22.39 2.16 6.33
C SER A 359 21.97 1.54 4.99
N ASP A 360 20.75 0.99 4.93
CA ASP A 360 20.15 0.43 3.72
C ASP A 360 19.13 1.42 3.13
N PRO A 361 19.18 1.71 1.81
CA PRO A 361 18.17 2.55 1.19
C PRO A 361 16.78 1.92 1.31
N PRO A 362 15.70 2.72 1.48
CA PRO A 362 14.35 2.18 1.52
C PRO A 362 14.04 1.45 0.20
N PRO A 363 13.26 0.35 0.21
CA PRO A 363 12.74 -0.26 -0.99
C PRO A 363 11.96 0.84 -1.68
N ARG A 364 12.31 1.10 -2.94
CA ARG A 364 11.41 1.85 -3.78
C ARG A 364 10.18 0.99 -3.89
N LEU A 365 9.05 1.48 -3.37
CA LEU A 365 7.77 0.98 -3.84
C LEU A 365 7.85 1.03 -5.36
N GLU A 366 7.54 -0.09 -6.01
CA GLU A 366 6.93 0.00 -7.33
C GLU A 366 5.70 0.90 -7.11
N SER A 367 5.85 2.21 -7.37
CA SER A 367 4.72 3.09 -7.61
C SER A 367 3.87 2.34 -8.61
N ALA A 368 2.67 1.91 -8.20
CA ALA A 368 1.81 0.98 -8.92
C ALA A 368 1.92 1.16 -10.43
N ALA A 369 2.84 0.40 -11.04
CA ALA A 369 3.39 0.63 -12.38
C ALA A 369 3.77 2.10 -12.71
N ASP A 370 5.03 2.32 -13.10
CA ASP A 370 5.30 3.05 -14.35
C ASP A 370 4.57 2.30 -15.49
N THR A 371 3.24 2.34 -15.49
CA THR A 371 2.51 2.33 -16.74
C THR A 371 2.94 3.66 -17.30
N ALA A 372 3.78 3.67 -18.33
CA ALA A 372 4.06 4.88 -19.08
C ALA A 372 2.73 5.60 -19.21
N LEU A 373 2.58 6.75 -18.52
CA LEU A 373 1.33 7.48 -18.49
C LEU A 373 0.93 7.61 -19.97
N PRO A 374 -0.22 7.06 -20.38
CA PRO A 374 -0.63 7.15 -21.77
C PRO A 374 -0.57 8.64 -22.16
N PRO A 375 -0.25 9.01 -23.41
CA PRO A 375 -0.22 10.41 -23.79
C PRO A 375 -1.46 11.14 -23.25
N CYS A 376 -1.26 12.31 -22.63
CA CYS A 376 -2.30 13.11 -22.00
C CYS A 376 -3.58 13.08 -22.85
N ALA A 377 -4.65 12.47 -22.32
CA ALA A 377 -5.88 12.31 -23.08
C ALA A 377 -6.64 13.65 -23.14
N PHE A 378 -6.59 14.43 -22.07
CA PHE A 378 -7.29 15.71 -21.96
C PHE A 378 -6.48 16.72 -21.16
N SER A 379 -6.46 17.96 -21.62
CA SER A 379 -5.93 19.10 -20.87
C SER A 379 -7.04 20.06 -20.49
N TYR A 380 -7.02 20.52 -19.24
CA TYR A 380 -8.01 21.47 -18.71
C TYR A 380 -7.33 22.71 -18.13
N PRO A 381 -7.95 23.90 -18.28
CA PRO A 381 -7.49 25.09 -17.60
C PRO A 381 -7.80 25.01 -16.10
N GLU A 382 -6.99 25.70 -15.32
CA GLU A 382 -7.18 25.86 -13.87
C GLU A 382 -7.39 27.34 -13.54
N TRP A 383 -8.32 27.64 -12.65
CA TRP A 383 -8.59 29.01 -12.23
C TRP A 383 -7.65 29.44 -11.10
N ASP A 384 -6.82 30.45 -11.37
CA ASP A 384 -6.00 31.05 -10.33
C ASP A 384 -6.75 32.22 -9.66
N CYS A 385 -7.22 31.99 -8.43
CA CYS A 385 -7.95 32.99 -7.67
C CYS A 385 -7.12 34.21 -7.25
N ARG A 386 -5.77 34.10 -7.23
CA ARG A 386 -4.88 35.20 -6.83
C ARG A 386 -4.69 36.21 -7.96
N THR A 387 -4.60 35.71 -9.19
CA THR A 387 -4.44 36.52 -10.40
C THR A 387 -5.75 36.75 -11.15
N SER A 388 -6.83 36.07 -10.74
CA SER A 388 -8.16 36.09 -11.39
C SER A 388 -8.08 35.80 -12.88
N ARG A 389 -7.26 34.81 -13.25
CA ARG A 389 -7.03 34.38 -14.62
C ARG A 389 -6.99 32.86 -14.72
N TYR A 390 -7.32 32.36 -15.90
CA TYR A 390 -7.13 30.95 -16.23
C TYR A 390 -5.67 30.67 -16.56
N ARG A 391 -5.16 29.57 -16.02
CA ARG A 391 -3.91 28.95 -16.43
C ARG A 391 -4.24 27.90 -17.47
N GLU A 392 -4.01 28.23 -18.73
CA GLU A 392 -4.26 27.32 -19.85
C GLU A 392 -3.36 26.09 -19.78
N ASN A 393 -3.91 24.93 -20.17
CA ASN A 393 -3.24 23.63 -20.12
C ASN A 393 -2.56 23.30 -18.79
N ALA A 394 -3.07 23.84 -17.67
CA ALA A 394 -2.47 23.69 -16.37
C ALA A 394 -2.56 22.25 -15.85
N VAL A 395 -3.62 21.53 -16.22
CA VAL A 395 -3.88 20.19 -15.71
C VAL A 395 -3.91 19.18 -16.85
N ALA A 396 -3.16 18.09 -16.70
CA ALA A 396 -3.23 16.89 -17.54
C ALA A 396 -4.10 15.83 -16.86
N LEU A 397 -5.08 15.33 -17.58
CA LEU A 397 -6.05 14.36 -17.10
C LEU A 397 -6.01 13.08 -17.95
N PHE A 398 -5.98 11.94 -17.27
CA PHE A 398 -5.97 10.61 -17.89
C PHE A 398 -7.25 9.86 -17.56
N SER A 399 -8.04 9.55 -18.59
CA SER A 399 -9.22 8.70 -18.44
C SER A 399 -8.88 7.25 -18.80
N HIS A 400 -9.27 6.31 -17.93
CA HIS A 400 -9.08 4.88 -18.18
C HIS A 400 -10.17 4.05 -17.46
N PRO A 401 -10.53 2.86 -17.96
CA PRO A 401 -11.51 2.01 -17.31
C PRO A 401 -11.02 1.55 -15.93
N ALA A 402 -11.91 1.55 -14.93
CA ALA A 402 -11.59 1.05 -13.59
C ALA A 402 -11.31 -0.46 -13.62
N LYS A 403 -10.40 -0.93 -12.75
CA LYS A 403 -10.10 -2.36 -12.61
C LYS A 403 -11.29 -3.10 -12.01
N PRO A 404 -11.65 -4.30 -12.50
CA PRO A 404 -12.76 -5.07 -11.94
C PRO A 404 -12.39 -5.63 -10.56
N GLY A 405 -13.28 -5.45 -9.58
CA GLY A 405 -13.21 -6.04 -8.25
C GLY A 405 -14.00 -7.34 -8.10
N GLY A 406 -14.11 -7.80 -6.85
CA GLY A 406 -14.75 -9.07 -6.50
C GLY A 406 -16.27 -9.09 -6.74
N ALA A 407 -16.75 -10.09 -7.47
CA ALA A 407 -18.19 -10.27 -7.73
C ALA A 407 -19.00 -10.56 -6.46
N LYS A 408 -18.38 -11.21 -5.47
CA LYS A 408 -19.01 -11.54 -4.18
C LYS A 408 -19.44 -10.29 -3.42
N TRP A 409 -18.58 -9.26 -3.36
CA TRP A 409 -18.88 -8.00 -2.70
C TRP A 409 -20.15 -7.34 -3.29
N VAL A 410 -20.30 -7.34 -4.61
CA VAL A 410 -21.48 -6.79 -5.30
C VAL A 410 -22.75 -7.53 -4.88
N ALA A 411 -22.70 -8.87 -4.91
CA ALA A 411 -23.84 -9.70 -4.52
C ALA A 411 -24.23 -9.47 -3.06
N ASP A 412 -23.25 -9.45 -2.16
CA ASP A 412 -23.45 -9.24 -0.72
C ASP A 412 -24.04 -7.83 -0.45
N ALA A 413 -23.51 -6.79 -1.11
CA ALA A 413 -24.00 -5.42 -0.96
C ALA A 413 -25.45 -5.26 -1.48
N LEU A 414 -25.79 -5.86 -2.62
CA LEU A 414 -27.16 -5.84 -3.15
C LEU A 414 -28.12 -6.63 -2.25
N GLN A 415 -27.67 -7.76 -1.69
CA GLN A 415 -28.48 -8.58 -0.79
C GLN A 415 -28.75 -7.86 0.54
N ARG A 416 -27.73 -7.26 1.16
CA ARG A 416 -27.87 -6.45 2.38
C ARG A 416 -28.89 -5.33 2.21
N ASN A 417 -28.93 -4.71 1.03
CA ASN A 417 -29.78 -3.57 0.73
C ASN A 417 -31.02 -3.92 -0.10
N ALA A 418 -31.40 -5.19 -0.23
CA ALA A 418 -32.49 -5.60 -1.12
C ALA A 418 -33.81 -4.87 -0.82
N GLY A 419 -34.14 -4.70 0.46
CA GLY A 419 -35.35 -3.98 0.89
C GLY A 419 -35.30 -2.49 0.54
N LEU A 420 -34.14 -1.85 0.75
CA LEU A 420 -33.92 -0.46 0.35
C LEU A 420 -34.03 -0.33 -1.17
N LEU A 421 -33.29 -1.14 -1.93
CA LEU A 421 -33.31 -1.16 -3.40
C LEU A 421 -34.73 -1.35 -3.97
N ALA A 422 -35.52 -2.26 -3.41
CA ALA A 422 -36.91 -2.44 -3.79
C ALA A 422 -37.74 -1.17 -3.56
N GLN A 423 -37.52 -0.48 -2.43
CA GLN A 423 -38.12 0.81 -2.15
C GLN A 423 -37.67 1.89 -3.16
N ILE A 424 -36.38 1.91 -3.56
CA ILE A 424 -35.85 2.82 -4.59
C ILE A 424 -36.61 2.62 -5.90
N ARG A 425 -36.61 1.38 -6.41
CA ARG A 425 -37.22 1.03 -7.68
C ARG A 425 -38.71 1.40 -7.71
N ARG A 426 -39.43 1.11 -6.62
CA ARG A 426 -40.84 1.49 -6.47
C ARG A 426 -41.05 3.01 -6.48
N ARG A 427 -40.23 3.75 -5.72
CA ARG A 427 -40.36 5.21 -5.60
C ARG A 427 -39.99 5.94 -6.88
N LEU A 428 -38.93 5.49 -7.57
CA LEU A 428 -38.50 6.08 -8.84
C LEU A 428 -39.40 5.66 -10.00
N GLY A 429 -39.87 4.42 -10.05
CA GLY A 429 -40.84 3.96 -11.05
C GLY A 429 -42.21 4.66 -10.96
N ALA A 430 -42.55 5.24 -9.80
CA ALA A 430 -43.77 6.04 -9.63
C ALA A 430 -43.66 7.46 -10.21
N ILE A 431 -42.46 7.92 -10.57
CA ILE A 431 -42.25 9.23 -11.22
C ILE A 431 -42.70 9.10 -12.68
N ARG A 432 -43.93 9.53 -12.96
CA ARG A 432 -44.47 9.58 -14.32
C ARG A 432 -43.97 10.84 -15.04
N PRO A 433 -43.55 10.74 -16.32
CA PRO A 433 -43.22 11.91 -17.12
C PRO A 433 -44.45 12.82 -17.23
N ASP A 434 -44.22 14.13 -17.17
CA ASP A 434 -45.31 15.11 -17.22
C ASP A 434 -45.99 15.07 -18.59
N ARG A 435 -47.32 15.28 -18.63
CA ARG A 435 -48.08 15.25 -19.87
C ARG A 435 -48.16 16.66 -20.43
N THR A 436 -47.59 16.87 -21.61
CA THR A 436 -47.72 18.15 -22.32
C THR A 436 -49.00 18.17 -23.13
N ILE A 437 -49.70 19.30 -23.06
CA ILE A 437 -50.92 19.54 -23.83
C ILE A 437 -50.52 20.08 -25.20
N LEU A 438 -50.69 19.26 -26.24
CA LEU A 438 -50.55 19.70 -27.62
C LEU A 438 -51.86 20.35 -28.06
N ARG A 439 -51.80 21.63 -28.43
CA ARG A 439 -52.92 22.41 -28.96
C ARG A 439 -53.06 22.22 -30.47
N GLY A 440 -54.19 22.65 -31.03
CA GLY A 440 -54.39 22.70 -32.49
C GLY A 440 -54.31 21.33 -33.16
N GLN A 441 -54.92 20.31 -32.55
CA GLN A 441 -55.00 18.97 -33.13
C GLN A 441 -56.36 18.80 -33.85
N THR A 442 -56.39 17.99 -34.91
CA THR A 442 -57.64 17.65 -35.62
C THR A 442 -58.53 16.70 -34.83
N ALA A 443 -57.95 15.95 -33.88
CA ALA A 443 -58.64 15.10 -32.92
C ALA A 443 -57.90 15.12 -31.58
N GLY A 444 -58.62 15.00 -30.47
CA GLY A 444 -58.02 15.02 -29.15
C GLY A 444 -59.04 14.81 -28.03
N ASP A 445 -58.54 14.78 -26.81
CA ASP A 445 -59.30 14.42 -25.60
C ASP A 445 -60.19 15.58 -25.13
N GLU A 446 -59.80 16.82 -25.43
CA GLU A 446 -60.48 18.05 -25.03
C GLU A 446 -60.58 19.03 -26.21
N ILE A 447 -61.56 19.95 -26.17
CA ILE A 447 -61.72 21.02 -27.16
C ILE A 447 -60.88 22.24 -26.75
N ASP A 448 -60.08 22.77 -27.66
CA ASP A 448 -59.35 24.04 -27.51
C ASP A 448 -60.28 25.23 -27.79
N LEU A 449 -60.88 25.77 -26.73
CA LEU A 449 -61.80 26.90 -26.85
C LEU A 449 -61.14 28.12 -27.52
N ASP A 450 -59.86 28.37 -27.25
CA ASP A 450 -59.12 29.49 -27.86
C ASP A 450 -59.04 29.32 -29.39
N ALA A 451 -58.75 28.10 -29.86
CA ALA A 451 -58.68 27.79 -31.29
C ALA A 451 -60.06 27.86 -31.97
N VAL A 452 -61.12 27.44 -31.27
CA VAL A 452 -62.50 27.55 -31.77
C VAL A 452 -62.92 29.01 -31.91
N VAL A 453 -62.62 29.84 -30.92
CA VAL A 453 -62.92 31.29 -30.94
C VAL A 453 -62.15 31.98 -32.07
N ALA A 454 -60.84 31.70 -32.20
CA ALA A 454 -60.01 32.24 -33.27
C ALA A 454 -60.55 31.86 -34.65
N ALA A 455 -60.83 30.58 -34.90
CA ALA A 455 -61.37 30.11 -36.18
C ALA A 455 -62.76 30.68 -36.49
N ARG A 456 -63.58 30.94 -35.46
CA ARG A 456 -64.86 31.61 -35.64
C ARG A 456 -64.68 33.08 -36.05
N GLY A 457 -63.68 33.77 -35.50
CA GLY A 457 -63.28 35.12 -35.90
C GLY A 457 -62.78 35.16 -37.35
N GLU A 458 -61.86 34.27 -37.70
CA GLU A 458 -61.31 34.13 -39.06
C GLU A 458 -62.38 33.84 -40.11
N ARG A 459 -63.32 32.91 -39.81
CA ARG A 459 -64.45 32.63 -40.71
C ARG A 459 -65.34 33.85 -40.91
N ARG A 460 -65.56 34.67 -39.88
CA ARG A 460 -66.31 35.93 -40.01
C ARG A 460 -65.55 36.97 -40.83
N ALA A 461 -64.22 36.95 -40.81
CA ALA A 461 -63.37 37.79 -41.64
C ALA A 461 -63.20 37.28 -43.08
N GLY A 462 -63.87 36.18 -43.46
CA GLY A 462 -63.83 35.63 -44.83
C GLY A 462 -62.67 34.65 -45.10
N ALA A 463 -61.88 34.27 -44.10
CA ALA A 463 -60.81 33.31 -44.24
C ALA A 463 -61.31 31.85 -44.15
N THR A 464 -60.65 30.95 -44.90
CA THR A 464 -60.90 29.50 -44.82
C THR A 464 -60.16 28.94 -43.59
N GLY A 465 -60.85 28.88 -42.46
CA GLY A 465 -60.26 28.43 -41.19
C GLY A 465 -59.97 26.92 -41.16
N ASP A 466 -58.87 26.56 -40.50
CA ASP A 466 -58.39 25.18 -40.31
C ASP A 466 -59.17 24.43 -39.21
N ALA A 467 -59.37 23.11 -39.35
CA ALA A 467 -60.23 22.29 -38.48
C ALA A 467 -59.47 21.71 -37.26
N ARG A 468 -58.57 22.49 -36.66
CA ARG A 468 -57.67 22.08 -35.58
C ARG A 468 -58.18 22.55 -34.21
N PHE A 469 -59.31 21.99 -33.77
CA PHE A 469 -60.04 22.43 -32.58
C PHE A 469 -59.74 21.66 -31.30
N TYR A 470 -58.90 20.63 -31.34
CA TYR A 470 -58.73 19.73 -30.21
C TYR A 470 -57.36 19.91 -29.54
N ARG A 471 -57.31 19.54 -28.26
CA ARG A 471 -56.08 19.41 -27.47
C ARG A 471 -55.86 17.94 -27.14
N SER A 472 -54.63 17.46 -27.27
CA SER A 472 -54.25 16.10 -26.91
C SER A 472 -53.20 16.11 -25.80
N ARG A 473 -53.38 15.29 -24.76
CA ARG A 473 -52.42 15.18 -23.65
C ARG A 473 -51.43 14.06 -23.92
N ARG A 474 -50.27 14.40 -24.49
CA ARG A 474 -49.21 13.43 -24.78
C ARG A 474 -48.11 13.46 -23.71
N PRO A 475 -47.51 12.32 -23.34
CA PRO A 475 -46.29 12.33 -22.55
C PRO A 475 -45.23 13.10 -23.33
N ALA A 476 -44.63 14.14 -22.73
CA ALA A 476 -43.46 14.76 -23.32
C ALA A 476 -42.23 13.98 -22.86
N PRO A 477 -41.44 13.39 -23.78
CA PRO A 477 -40.19 12.77 -23.41
C PRO A 477 -39.17 13.89 -23.14
N ARG A 478 -39.10 14.38 -21.89
CA ARG A 478 -37.95 15.19 -21.47
C ARG A 478 -36.76 14.29 -21.23
N THR A 479 -35.65 14.61 -21.86
CA THR A 479 -34.42 13.82 -21.81
C THR A 479 -33.53 14.31 -20.67
N LEU A 480 -33.12 13.39 -19.80
CA LEU A 480 -32.24 13.65 -18.66
C LEU A 480 -30.90 12.95 -18.90
N ALA A 481 -29.80 13.68 -18.71
CA ALA A 481 -28.45 13.13 -18.66
C ALA A 481 -27.82 13.39 -17.28
N LEU A 482 -27.15 12.39 -16.72
CA LEU A 482 -26.56 12.47 -15.38
C LEU A 482 -25.13 11.94 -15.34
N VAL A 483 -24.22 12.65 -14.68
CA VAL A 483 -22.91 12.09 -14.28
C VAL A 483 -22.89 11.93 -12.77
N LEU A 484 -22.60 10.72 -12.31
CA LEU A 484 -22.25 10.43 -10.93
C LEU A 484 -20.73 10.40 -10.82
N LEU A 485 -20.17 11.41 -10.17
CA LEU A 485 -18.75 11.58 -9.90
C LEU A 485 -18.48 11.16 -8.45
N VAL A 486 -17.70 10.10 -8.27
CA VAL A 486 -17.33 9.52 -6.97
C VAL A 486 -15.91 9.92 -6.65
N ASP A 487 -15.70 10.48 -5.47
CA ASP A 487 -14.37 10.74 -4.95
C ASP A 487 -13.73 9.42 -4.52
N ALA A 488 -12.52 9.13 -5.02
CA ALA A 488 -11.75 7.95 -4.64
C ALA A 488 -10.39 8.37 -4.05
N SER A 489 -10.32 9.53 -3.42
CA SER A 489 -9.09 10.05 -2.80
C SER A 489 -8.78 9.44 -1.43
N ALA A 490 -7.59 9.72 -0.89
CA ALA A 490 -7.06 9.03 0.30
C ALA A 490 -7.86 9.30 1.58
N SER A 491 -8.62 10.41 1.64
CA SER A 491 -9.54 10.67 2.76
C SER A 491 -10.60 9.58 2.90
N THR A 492 -10.94 8.91 1.78
CA THR A 492 -11.97 7.87 1.75
C THR A 492 -11.54 6.56 2.40
N ASP A 493 -10.26 6.39 2.77
CA ASP A 493 -9.77 5.24 3.55
C ASP A 493 -10.06 5.37 5.07
N ALA A 494 -10.66 6.49 5.51
CA ALA A 494 -11.06 6.67 6.90
C ALA A 494 -12.09 5.61 7.33
N TRP A 495 -11.92 5.07 8.54
CA TRP A 495 -12.84 4.09 9.12
C TRP A 495 -14.00 4.79 9.83
N VAL A 496 -15.24 4.44 9.45
CA VAL A 496 -16.45 4.97 10.10
C VAL A 496 -16.89 4.08 11.26
N THR A 497 -16.78 2.77 11.06
CA THR A 497 -17.05 1.73 12.06
C THR A 497 -15.85 0.79 12.10
N ARG A 498 -15.70 -0.05 13.14
CA ARG A 498 -14.67 -1.11 13.22
C ARG A 498 -14.59 -2.06 12.01
N LYS A 499 -15.52 -1.97 11.05
CA LYS A 499 -15.64 -2.85 9.87
C LYS A 499 -15.80 -2.14 8.52
N ASP A 500 -16.21 -0.87 8.50
CA ASP A 500 -16.58 -0.19 7.25
C ASP A 500 -15.75 1.09 7.06
N ARG A 501 -15.07 1.19 5.91
CA ARG A 501 -14.39 2.41 5.45
C ARG A 501 -15.37 3.35 4.73
N VAL A 502 -15.07 4.64 4.68
CA VAL A 502 -15.89 5.63 3.97
C VAL A 502 -16.07 5.23 2.50
N ILE A 503 -15.00 4.81 1.83
CA ILE A 503 -15.06 4.38 0.43
C ILE A 503 -16.02 3.21 0.20
N ASP A 504 -16.09 2.26 1.14
CA ASP A 504 -16.97 1.11 1.01
C ASP A 504 -18.45 1.53 1.05
N ILE A 505 -18.75 2.54 1.87
CA ILE A 505 -20.09 3.12 1.96
C ILE A 505 -20.42 3.97 0.73
N GLU A 506 -19.46 4.73 0.21
CA GLU A 506 -19.63 5.50 -1.04
C GLU A 506 -19.84 4.58 -2.25
N LYS A 507 -19.07 3.48 -2.34
CA LYS A 507 -19.26 2.42 -3.36
C LYS A 507 -20.64 1.80 -3.25
N GLU A 508 -21.10 1.50 -2.04
CA GLU A 508 -22.44 0.95 -1.79
C GLU A 508 -23.55 1.94 -2.17
N ALA A 509 -23.39 3.23 -1.84
CA ALA A 509 -24.33 4.28 -2.24
C ALA A 509 -24.36 4.50 -3.75
N ALA A 510 -23.20 4.52 -4.40
CA ALA A 510 -23.09 4.64 -5.86
C ALA A 510 -23.73 3.43 -6.57
N LEU A 511 -23.55 2.22 -6.04
CA LEU A 511 -24.15 0.99 -6.56
C LEU A 511 -25.68 1.06 -6.52
N LEU A 512 -26.25 1.47 -5.38
CA LEU A 512 -27.69 1.62 -5.20
C LEU A 512 -28.26 2.76 -6.04
N ALA A 513 -27.54 3.88 -6.14
CA ALA A 513 -27.91 5.02 -6.96
C ALA A 513 -27.98 4.64 -8.45
N ALA A 514 -26.93 4.00 -8.97
CA ALA A 514 -26.88 3.52 -10.34
C ALA A 514 -28.00 2.51 -10.64
N ALA A 515 -28.24 1.55 -9.74
CA ALA A 515 -29.34 0.60 -9.86
C ALA A 515 -30.74 1.27 -9.84
N GLY A 516 -30.88 2.39 -9.12
CA GLY A 516 -32.08 3.22 -9.14
C GLY A 516 -32.25 3.98 -10.45
N LEU A 517 -31.18 4.61 -10.96
CA LEU A 517 -31.16 5.35 -12.23
C LEU A 517 -31.48 4.48 -13.43
N GLU A 518 -31.03 3.22 -13.42
CA GLU A 518 -31.37 2.21 -14.43
C GLU A 518 -32.91 2.06 -14.59
N THR A 519 -33.64 2.15 -13.46
CA THR A 519 -35.11 2.01 -13.46
C THR A 519 -35.81 3.18 -14.17
N LEU A 520 -35.20 4.37 -14.16
CA LEU A 520 -35.71 5.55 -14.85
C LEU A 520 -35.39 5.55 -16.36
N ARG A 521 -34.58 4.61 -16.84
CA ARG A 521 -34.05 4.58 -18.22
C ARG A 521 -33.38 5.90 -18.63
N THR A 522 -32.77 6.57 -17.66
CA THR A 522 -32.02 7.82 -17.85
C THR A 522 -30.64 7.51 -18.41
N ARG A 523 -30.10 8.38 -19.28
CA ARG A 523 -28.71 8.25 -19.73
C ARG A 523 -27.80 8.75 -18.61
N PHE A 524 -26.98 7.86 -18.03
CA PHE A 524 -26.05 8.26 -16.98
C PHE A 524 -24.65 7.70 -17.19
N ALA A 525 -23.65 8.34 -16.61
CA ALA A 525 -22.28 7.83 -16.50
C ALA A 525 -21.84 7.81 -15.03
N VAL A 526 -20.96 6.87 -14.68
CA VAL A 526 -20.36 6.77 -13.34
C VAL A 526 -18.86 6.84 -13.51
N LEU A 527 -18.26 7.85 -12.87
CA LEU A 527 -16.84 8.15 -12.93
C LEU A 527 -16.30 8.23 -11.50
N ALA A 528 -15.10 7.73 -11.27
CA ALA A 528 -14.35 8.03 -10.05
C ALA A 528 -13.14 8.91 -10.38
N PHE A 529 -12.74 9.78 -9.47
CA PHE A 529 -11.60 10.67 -9.69
C PHE A 529 -10.58 10.61 -8.55
N SER A 530 -9.32 10.80 -8.91
CA SER A 530 -8.20 10.98 -7.99
C SER A 530 -7.18 11.95 -8.61
N GLY A 531 -6.40 12.63 -7.77
CA GLY A 531 -5.45 13.67 -8.15
C GLY A 531 -4.03 13.33 -7.72
N GLU A 532 -3.05 13.73 -8.52
CA GLU A 532 -1.63 13.68 -8.21
C GLU A 532 -0.93 14.90 -8.82
N GLY A 533 -1.19 16.06 -8.25
CA GLY A 533 -0.71 17.33 -8.80
C GLY A 533 -1.31 17.66 -10.18
N PRO A 534 -0.80 18.72 -10.83
CA PRO A 534 -1.37 19.19 -12.08
C PRO A 534 -1.19 18.19 -13.23
N ALA A 535 -0.14 17.36 -13.21
CA ALA A 535 0.17 16.46 -14.31
C ALA A 535 -0.34 15.02 -14.11
N GLY A 536 -1.12 14.75 -13.06
CA GLY A 536 -1.46 13.39 -12.64
C GLY A 536 -2.92 13.19 -12.21
N VAL A 537 -3.85 13.99 -12.74
CA VAL A 537 -5.28 13.80 -12.44
C VAL A 537 -5.80 12.59 -13.21
N GLN A 538 -6.45 11.67 -12.51
CA GLN A 538 -6.96 10.43 -13.06
C GLN A 538 -8.49 10.36 -12.97
N ILE A 539 -9.11 9.92 -14.06
CA ILE A 539 -10.53 9.55 -14.10
C ILE A 539 -10.62 8.06 -14.39
N ARG A 540 -11.31 7.36 -13.50
CA ARG A 540 -11.63 5.94 -13.62
C ARG A 540 -13.06 5.79 -14.11
N GLU A 541 -13.19 5.33 -15.36
CA GLU A 541 -14.50 5.09 -15.98
C GLU A 541 -15.08 3.79 -15.45
N ILE A 542 -16.17 3.88 -14.69
CA ILE A 542 -16.89 2.72 -14.17
C ILE A 542 -17.98 2.33 -15.17
N LYS A 543 -18.74 3.32 -15.64
CA LYS A 543 -19.79 3.18 -16.66
C LYS A 543 -19.83 4.42 -17.55
N ARG A 544 -19.74 4.24 -18.86
CA ARG A 544 -19.92 5.32 -19.85
C ARG A 544 -21.40 5.54 -20.19
N PHE A 545 -21.73 6.65 -20.87
CA PHE A 545 -23.12 7.00 -21.21
C PHE A 545 -23.81 6.00 -22.14
N ASP A 546 -23.05 5.37 -23.03
CA ASP A 546 -23.45 4.39 -24.03
C ASP A 546 -23.45 2.94 -23.51
N GLU A 547 -22.90 2.70 -22.32
CA GLU A 547 -22.91 1.39 -21.66
C GLU A 547 -24.19 1.15 -20.85
N THR A 548 -24.57 -0.11 -20.67
CA THR A 548 -25.65 -0.53 -19.76
C THR A 548 -25.11 -0.76 -18.35
N TRP A 549 -25.95 -0.70 -17.30
CA TRP A 549 -25.52 -1.01 -15.93
C TRP A 549 -25.51 -2.52 -15.66
N ASP A 550 -24.51 -3.20 -16.22
CA ASP A 550 -24.36 -4.66 -16.14
C ASP A 550 -23.42 -5.12 -15.00
N ALA A 551 -23.23 -6.44 -14.90
CA ALA A 551 -22.31 -7.02 -13.92
C ALA A 551 -20.84 -6.62 -14.14
N SER A 552 -20.46 -6.17 -15.34
CA SER A 552 -19.12 -5.67 -15.63
C SER A 552 -18.91 -4.29 -14.98
N ALA A 553 -19.83 -3.36 -15.23
CA ALA A 553 -19.83 -2.03 -14.64
C ALA A 553 -19.92 -2.09 -13.09
N GLN A 554 -20.74 -3.00 -12.56
CA GLN A 554 -20.82 -3.23 -11.10
C GLN A 554 -19.51 -3.75 -10.51
N ARG A 555 -18.80 -4.65 -11.21
CA ARG A 555 -17.48 -5.13 -10.78
C ARG A 555 -16.42 -4.02 -10.85
N ARG A 556 -16.45 -3.17 -11.87
CA ARG A 556 -15.57 -1.99 -11.94
C ARG A 556 -15.78 -1.05 -10.75
N LEU A 557 -17.02 -0.86 -10.32
CA LEU A 557 -17.33 -0.10 -9.09
C LEU A 557 -16.77 -0.80 -7.85
N ALA A 558 -16.93 -2.12 -7.75
CA ALA A 558 -16.41 -2.91 -6.63
C ALA A 558 -14.88 -2.88 -6.52
N GLY A 559 -14.17 -2.67 -7.62
CA GLY A 559 -12.70 -2.58 -7.67
C GLY A 559 -12.12 -1.19 -7.41
N LEU A 560 -12.96 -0.20 -7.08
CA LEU A 560 -12.47 1.09 -6.61
C LEU A 560 -11.76 0.92 -5.26
N GLU A 561 -10.54 1.43 -5.16
CA GLU A 561 -9.81 1.53 -3.90
C GLU A 561 -9.45 2.99 -3.66
N PRO A 562 -9.25 3.41 -2.39
CA PRO A 562 -8.75 4.74 -2.09
C PRO A 562 -7.42 4.95 -2.80
N ASP A 563 -7.31 6.08 -3.46
CA ASP A 563 -6.18 6.52 -4.25
C ASP A 563 -5.69 7.86 -3.68
N ARG A 564 -4.87 8.60 -4.41
CA ARG A 564 -4.08 9.76 -3.93
C ARG A 564 -4.93 10.95 -3.39
N TYR A 565 -5.03 12.03 -4.16
CA TYR A 565 -5.59 13.31 -3.69
C TYR A 565 -6.84 13.73 -4.47
N THR A 566 -7.31 14.95 -4.28
CA THR A 566 -8.59 15.49 -4.73
C THR A 566 -8.39 16.81 -5.50
N ARG A 567 -7.97 16.76 -6.77
CA ARG A 567 -7.92 17.94 -7.65
C ARG A 567 -9.28 18.20 -8.33
N LEU A 568 -10.27 18.57 -7.51
CA LEU A 568 -11.70 18.56 -7.86
C LEU A 568 -12.04 19.42 -9.09
N GLY A 569 -11.47 20.61 -9.26
CA GLY A 569 -11.85 21.52 -10.35
C GLY A 569 -11.63 20.93 -11.74
N ALA A 570 -10.52 20.23 -11.96
CA ALA A 570 -10.25 19.54 -13.22
C ALA A 570 -11.22 18.37 -13.47
N ALA A 571 -11.51 17.57 -12.44
CA ALA A 571 -12.48 16.48 -12.52
C ALA A 571 -13.89 17.00 -12.85
N LEU A 572 -14.32 18.11 -12.24
CA LEU A 572 -15.59 18.78 -12.54
C LEU A 572 -15.63 19.28 -13.98
N ARG A 573 -14.56 19.92 -14.48
CA ARG A 573 -14.50 20.38 -15.89
C ARG A 573 -14.58 19.23 -16.88
N HIS A 574 -13.96 18.09 -16.58
CA HIS A 574 -14.07 16.88 -17.39
C HIS A 574 -15.50 16.34 -17.41
N ALA A 575 -16.12 16.17 -16.23
CA ALA A 575 -17.51 15.73 -16.13
C ALA A 575 -18.49 16.70 -16.84
N ASN A 576 -18.25 18.00 -16.73
CA ASN A 576 -19.02 19.03 -17.44
C ASN A 576 -18.88 18.91 -18.96
N ALA A 577 -17.68 18.61 -19.47
CA ALA A 577 -17.46 18.41 -20.90
C ALA A 577 -18.24 17.19 -21.42
N LEU A 578 -18.22 16.07 -20.69
CA LEU A 578 -18.98 14.87 -21.02
C LEU A 578 -20.51 15.13 -21.01
N LEU A 579 -21.01 15.85 -20.01
CA LEU A 579 -22.43 16.23 -19.95
C LEU A 579 -22.83 17.19 -21.06
N ALA A 580 -21.97 18.15 -21.40
CA ALA A 580 -22.24 19.14 -22.45
C ALA A 580 -22.37 18.50 -23.83
N ALA A 581 -21.64 17.41 -24.09
CA ALA A 581 -21.74 16.62 -25.32
C ALA A 581 -23.05 15.82 -25.43
N CYS A 582 -23.78 15.62 -24.33
CA CYS A 582 -25.04 14.88 -24.35
C CYS A 582 -26.19 15.76 -24.84
N ALA A 583 -26.93 15.29 -25.85
CA ALA A 583 -28.21 15.86 -26.26
C ALA A 583 -29.30 15.47 -25.23
N ALA A 584 -29.41 16.28 -24.17
CA ALA A 584 -30.43 16.14 -23.13
C ALA A 584 -30.96 17.52 -22.73
N ASP A 585 -32.27 17.61 -22.48
CA ASP A 585 -32.95 18.85 -22.04
C ASP A 585 -32.46 19.30 -20.67
N HIS A 586 -32.22 18.32 -19.78
CA HIS A 586 -31.72 18.54 -18.43
C HIS A 586 -30.44 17.75 -18.20
N ARG A 587 -29.42 18.40 -17.63
CA ARG A 587 -28.12 17.82 -17.33
C ARG A 587 -27.82 17.98 -15.85
N LEU A 588 -27.57 16.86 -15.16
CA LEU A 588 -27.27 16.83 -13.73
C LEU A 588 -25.86 16.31 -13.48
N LEU A 589 -25.11 17.02 -12.65
CA LEU A 589 -23.81 16.56 -12.15
C LEU A 589 -23.95 16.26 -10.66
N LEU A 590 -23.71 15.00 -10.29
CA LEU A 590 -23.76 14.55 -8.90
C LEU A 590 -22.37 14.21 -8.41
N LEU A 591 -21.94 14.88 -7.35
CA LEU A 591 -20.68 14.60 -6.66
C LEU A 591 -20.96 13.84 -5.36
N LEU A 592 -20.30 12.72 -5.17
CA LEU A 592 -20.15 12.04 -3.88
C LEU A 592 -18.70 12.27 -3.44
N SER A 593 -18.50 13.03 -2.37
CA SER A 593 -17.15 13.33 -1.86
C SER A 593 -17.15 13.48 -0.36
N ASP A 594 -16.13 12.94 0.28
CA ASP A 594 -15.96 12.92 1.73
C ASP A 594 -15.25 14.15 2.29
N GLY A 595 -14.89 15.14 1.46
CA GLY A 595 -14.13 16.28 1.97
C GLY A 595 -13.80 17.43 1.01
N ARG A 596 -12.88 18.26 1.51
CA ARG A 596 -12.40 19.50 0.87
C ARG A 596 -11.44 19.18 -0.29
N PRO A 597 -11.48 19.94 -1.40
CA PRO A 597 -10.46 19.81 -2.45
C PRO A 597 -9.05 19.97 -1.88
N ASN A 598 -8.21 18.97 -2.11
CA ASN A 598 -6.87 18.89 -1.54
C ASN A 598 -5.95 18.18 -2.54
N ASP A 599 -4.75 18.70 -2.80
CA ASP A 599 -3.76 18.07 -3.69
C ASP A 599 -2.35 18.22 -3.11
N CYS A 600 -1.36 17.53 -3.68
CA CYS A 600 0.03 17.49 -3.18
C CYS A 600 0.78 18.83 -3.22
N ASP A 601 0.20 19.86 -3.85
CA ASP A 601 0.77 21.19 -4.03
C ASP A 601 -0.01 22.27 -3.24
N ARG A 602 0.03 23.52 -3.69
CA ARG A 602 -0.67 24.65 -3.03
C ARG A 602 -2.21 24.58 -3.17
N TYR A 603 -2.75 23.56 -3.82
CA TYR A 603 -4.19 23.36 -4.04
C TYR A 603 -4.97 23.10 -2.75
N ALA A 604 -4.34 22.58 -1.69
CA ALA A 604 -4.90 22.29 -0.36
C ALA A 604 -5.59 23.49 0.36
N SER A 605 -5.40 24.70 -0.14
CA SER A 605 -5.76 25.95 0.53
C SER A 605 -7.08 26.54 0.00
N ARG A 606 -7.25 27.87 0.10
CA ARG A 606 -8.36 28.60 -0.54
C ARG A 606 -8.36 28.41 -2.07
N TYR A 607 -7.21 28.13 -2.65
CA TYR A 607 -7.03 27.99 -4.09
C TYR A 607 -7.93 26.89 -4.69
N GLY A 608 -7.89 25.66 -4.16
CA GLY A 608 -8.73 24.56 -4.66
C GLY A 608 -10.23 24.79 -4.48
N ILE A 609 -10.64 25.49 -3.41
CA ILE A 609 -12.03 25.90 -3.18
C ILE A 609 -12.50 26.86 -4.29
N GLU A 610 -11.72 27.90 -4.59
CA GLU A 610 -12.08 28.88 -5.61
C GLU A 610 -12.04 28.30 -7.02
N ASP A 611 -11.10 27.41 -7.32
CA ASP A 611 -11.05 26.70 -8.61
C ASP A 611 -12.26 25.78 -8.79
N ALA A 612 -12.62 24.99 -7.77
CA ALA A 612 -13.82 24.16 -7.81
C ALA A 612 -15.11 25.02 -7.94
N ARG A 613 -15.20 26.13 -7.20
CA ARG A 613 -16.32 27.08 -7.32
C ARG A 613 -16.43 27.64 -8.75
N GLN A 614 -15.31 27.97 -9.37
CA GLN A 614 -15.29 28.44 -10.75
C GLN A 614 -15.75 27.34 -11.72
N ALA A 615 -15.26 26.10 -11.57
CA ALA A 615 -15.68 24.96 -12.39
C ALA A 615 -17.19 24.66 -12.28
N LEU A 616 -17.80 24.85 -11.11
CA LEU A 616 -19.25 24.72 -10.93
C LEU A 616 -20.03 25.90 -11.51
N THR A 617 -19.46 27.09 -11.47
CA THR A 617 -20.05 28.28 -12.14
C THR A 617 -20.08 28.06 -13.65
N GLU A 618 -18.99 27.53 -14.22
CA GLU A 618 -18.93 27.10 -15.62
C GLU A 618 -19.99 26.04 -15.95
N ALA A 619 -20.24 25.08 -15.05
CA ALA A 619 -21.29 24.07 -15.21
C ALA A 619 -22.68 24.72 -15.33
N ARG A 620 -23.00 25.65 -14.42
CA ARG A 620 -24.29 26.35 -14.40
C ARG A 620 -24.52 27.17 -15.67
N LEU A 621 -23.48 27.85 -16.17
CA LEU A 621 -23.54 28.57 -17.44
C LEU A 621 -23.84 27.63 -18.63
N LYS A 622 -23.41 26.37 -18.56
CA LYS A 622 -23.72 25.32 -19.54
C LYS A 622 -25.06 24.60 -19.30
N ARG A 623 -25.93 25.16 -18.43
CA ARG A 623 -27.21 24.58 -17.99
C ARG A 623 -27.05 23.18 -17.38
N ILE A 624 -25.93 22.94 -16.70
CA ILE A 624 -25.70 21.75 -15.90
C ILE A 624 -26.00 22.12 -14.44
N SER A 625 -26.83 21.34 -13.76
CA SER A 625 -27.16 21.54 -12.35
C SER A 625 -26.28 20.64 -11.48
N PRO A 626 -25.24 21.17 -10.82
CA PRO A 626 -24.40 20.40 -9.92
C PRO A 626 -25.07 20.22 -8.55
N TYR A 627 -24.82 19.08 -7.92
CA TYR A 627 -25.23 18.81 -6.55
C TYR A 627 -24.23 17.88 -5.85
N CYS A 628 -23.90 18.18 -4.60
CA CYS A 628 -22.95 17.41 -3.81
C CYS A 628 -23.64 16.67 -2.65
N PHE A 629 -23.29 15.40 -2.46
CA PHE A 629 -23.48 14.73 -1.18
C PHE A 629 -22.13 14.53 -0.52
N THR A 630 -22.07 14.85 0.75
CA THR A 630 -20.84 14.72 1.54
C THR A 630 -21.12 14.17 2.91
N VAL A 631 -20.14 13.44 3.45
CA VAL A 631 -20.14 12.85 4.78
C VAL A 631 -19.34 13.74 5.76
N ASP A 632 -18.66 14.77 5.25
CA ASP A 632 -17.81 15.67 6.03
C ASP A 632 -18.63 16.55 6.99
N ARG A 633 -18.49 16.31 8.30
CA ARG A 633 -19.12 17.15 9.34
C ARG A 633 -18.51 18.55 9.40
N ALA A 634 -17.24 18.71 9.03
CA ALA A 634 -16.57 20.01 8.94
C ALA A 634 -16.91 20.76 7.64
N GLY A 635 -17.60 20.09 6.72
CA GLY A 635 -18.02 20.59 5.40
C GLY A 635 -18.82 21.90 5.43
N GLY A 636 -19.52 22.17 6.54
CA GLY A 636 -20.32 23.40 6.70
C GLY A 636 -19.54 24.71 6.53
N SER A 637 -18.22 24.69 6.72
CA SER A 637 -17.37 25.89 6.62
C SER A 637 -16.99 26.30 5.19
N TYR A 638 -16.90 25.36 4.24
CA TYR A 638 -16.42 25.63 2.88
C TYR A 638 -17.41 25.24 1.76
N LEU A 639 -18.30 24.27 1.99
CA LEU A 639 -19.28 23.83 0.99
C LEU A 639 -20.22 24.95 0.51
N PRO A 640 -20.72 25.86 1.37
CA PRO A 640 -21.52 27.00 0.91
C PRO A 640 -20.78 27.88 -0.09
N THR A 641 -19.46 28.03 0.05
CA THR A 641 -18.64 28.82 -0.88
C THR A 641 -18.54 28.14 -2.24
N ILE A 642 -18.41 26.82 -2.28
CA ILE A 642 -18.26 26.04 -3.53
C ILE A 642 -19.61 25.84 -4.23
N PHE A 643 -20.58 25.26 -3.52
CA PHE A 643 -21.86 24.80 -4.07
C PHE A 643 -23.01 25.80 -3.90
N GLY A 644 -22.87 26.82 -3.06
CA GLY A 644 -23.98 27.68 -2.65
C GLY A 644 -24.88 27.02 -1.59
N SER A 645 -25.85 27.77 -1.07
CA SER A 645 -26.71 27.36 0.06
C SER A 645 -27.59 26.13 -0.21
N GLU A 646 -28.01 25.92 -1.46
CA GLU A 646 -28.91 24.81 -1.83
C GLU A 646 -28.22 23.72 -2.67
N GLY A 647 -26.91 23.81 -2.90
CA GLY A 647 -26.17 22.94 -3.83
C GLY A 647 -25.58 21.67 -3.21
N TYR A 648 -25.83 21.38 -1.94
CA TYR A 648 -25.25 20.23 -1.25
C TYR A 648 -26.17 19.64 -0.17
N THR A 649 -25.89 18.41 0.26
CA THR A 649 -26.44 17.79 1.47
C THR A 649 -25.28 17.17 2.27
N VAL A 650 -25.18 17.54 3.55
CA VAL A 650 -24.30 16.87 4.51
C VAL A 650 -25.06 15.72 5.15
N VAL A 651 -24.54 14.52 4.98
CA VAL A 651 -25.11 13.28 5.52
C VAL A 651 -24.34 12.93 6.79
N GLN A 652 -25.00 13.02 7.95
CA GLN A 652 -24.35 12.82 9.25
C GLN A 652 -23.86 11.39 9.50
N HIS A 653 -24.54 10.42 8.89
CA HIS A 653 -24.20 9.00 8.93
C HIS A 653 -24.10 8.50 7.50
N PRO A 654 -22.92 8.04 7.04
CA PRO A 654 -22.74 7.64 5.65
C PRO A 654 -23.70 6.53 5.20
N GLN A 655 -24.23 5.71 6.12
CA GLN A 655 -25.28 4.71 5.84
C GLN A 655 -26.60 5.33 5.33
N GLN A 656 -26.83 6.63 5.58
CA GLN A 656 -28.01 7.36 5.11
C GLN A 656 -27.82 7.97 3.72
N LEU A 657 -26.59 7.95 3.18
CA LEU A 657 -26.25 8.52 1.88
C LEU A 657 -27.14 7.99 0.74
N PRO A 658 -27.44 6.67 0.65
CA PRO A 658 -28.34 6.17 -0.38
C PRO A 658 -29.75 6.75 -0.27
N VAL A 659 -30.28 6.91 0.96
CA VAL A 659 -31.63 7.44 1.20
C VAL A 659 -31.71 8.93 0.86
N ALA A 660 -30.71 9.71 1.28
CA ALA A 660 -30.61 11.14 0.99
C ALA A 660 -30.58 11.40 -0.51
N PHE A 661 -29.78 10.61 -1.23
CA PHE A 661 -29.66 10.66 -2.68
C PHE A 661 -31.00 10.48 -3.39
N ILE A 662 -31.77 9.45 -3.03
CA ILE A 662 -33.06 9.17 -3.69
C ILE A 662 -34.08 10.28 -3.42
N ASN A 663 -34.14 10.78 -2.19
CA ASN A 663 -35.06 11.85 -1.81
C ASN A 663 -34.76 13.12 -2.60
N TRP A 664 -33.48 13.42 -2.82
CA TRP A 664 -33.05 14.50 -3.70
C TRP A 664 -33.40 14.22 -5.16
N LEU A 665 -33.07 13.04 -5.69
CA LEU A 665 -33.32 12.70 -7.10
C LEU A 665 -34.81 12.82 -7.44
N ARG A 666 -35.70 12.45 -6.53
CA ARG A 666 -37.15 12.67 -6.67
C ARG A 666 -37.51 14.15 -6.76
N ARG A 667 -36.91 15.01 -5.91
CA ARG A 667 -37.13 16.46 -5.95
C ARG A 667 -36.61 17.04 -7.26
N ALA A 668 -35.38 16.67 -7.65
CA ALA A 668 -34.75 17.10 -8.90
C ALA A 668 -35.58 16.65 -10.11
N ALA A 669 -36.02 15.40 -10.15
CA ALA A 669 -36.88 14.88 -11.22
C ALA A 669 -38.21 15.64 -11.31
N ARG A 670 -38.87 15.97 -10.18
CA ARG A 670 -40.09 16.80 -10.20
C ARG A 670 -39.84 18.22 -10.71
N VAL A 671 -38.70 18.81 -10.39
CA VAL A 671 -38.34 20.17 -10.84
C VAL A 671 -37.93 20.18 -12.31
N CYS A 672 -37.18 19.18 -12.78
CA CYS A 672 -36.75 19.09 -14.17
C CYS A 672 -37.89 18.63 -15.11
N MET A 673 -38.85 17.86 -14.59
CA MET A 673 -40.00 17.39 -15.37
C MET A 673 -41.17 18.38 -15.41
N ARG A 674 -41.23 19.37 -14.51
CA ARG A 674 -42.07 20.58 -14.66
C ARG A 674 -41.42 21.53 -15.65
#